data_AF-A0A918XBR1-F1
#
_entry.id   AF-A0A918XBR1-F1
#
_cell.length_a   1.000
_cell.length_b   1.000
_cell.length_c   1.000
_cell.angle_alpha   90.00
_cell.angle_beta   90.00
_cell.angle_gamma   90.00
#
_symmetry.space_group_name_H-M   'P 1'
#
loop_
_entity.id
_entity.type
_entity.pdbx_description
1 polymer ?
#
loop_
_entity_poly.entity_id
_entity_poly.type
_entity_poly.pdbx_seq_one_letter_code
_entity_poly.pdbx_strand_id
1 'polypeptide(L)'
;MKIAYLINDMYGIGGTVRTVANQTAALSSRHEVEIVSVFRHRDEPVLPVPPGVHLRWLVDTRDKEHVSTGEGGRPLHENDPRAGQPPELFPPEDGRGEQHSRLTDDRLAEFLTTTDADVVVGTRPGLNVIIARVGPARLVKVGQEHLTFEQHQEPLRRVMAGTYRDLDAFVTVTEADARTYSVRMPLPGVRLVAIPNSVPRPAFTTDGTNTRTIVSAGRLAPSKRHDLLVDAFSQVADEHPDWTLRIYGRGSQRGRLARQVRELGMQDRIWLMGAHPRVEEAWAQGAFAAVTSSEEPFGMTIVEAMRSGLPVVSTDCPHGPSSIIKDQQDGLLVPNRSASGIARGLSELMGNDPLRRRMASAALNDSERFDPSRVVRLHEQLFDELRLDKAQSGLIHLNSTQVPAARLAADDIIALDEDLPGDPVPGPITGTGTEGFRAPAPRMEQPSSCLVEATGDGLTTLTFTEPPNSMVLSMPGERYTHVPDERGRVVIDPSVGHLTARAWDVMRVDGERSTAVEDVQIHQYGYPLRPEDTPELALAIPTRSAKGRLQLHVRRAAHHAEVEHVEVQDGLITVQGHLLGRTAPDPRARLTVRLRSASKVMREFSAPVAPDGKFTAVVDPSVVVRGGQGESERWELRLVLSDGSEATVGRHLPGVVGYKHIIEYPSVEVSPNQAYGSQVQPYYTVNDRLALMTSPLPPTLGVQATDVRPRHEGQLQMEVLLDKVLPEGAECAVEIVRGVGAGQRFPLHVTPARGADPTRLQGVLKRLGLDGGTSARSSWQLRFLVGPPGALDRVPASTVPGRTHRRWHHGGHVRSATVVPMDSGDVHVTVADVHVVDALRRRVF
;
A
#
# COMPACT_ATOMS: atom_id res chain seq x y z
N MET A 1 29.82 20.93 9.64
CA MET A 1 29.51 21.45 8.30
C MET A 1 28.07 21.93 8.27
N LYS A 2 27.73 22.77 7.30
CA LYS A 2 26.36 22.99 6.84
C LYS A 2 26.11 22.20 5.55
N ILE A 3 25.13 21.30 5.55
CA ILE A 3 24.90 20.33 4.49
C ILE A 3 23.47 20.50 3.96
N ALA A 4 23.33 20.68 2.65
CA ALA A 4 22.02 20.81 1.99
C ALA A 4 21.73 19.61 1.08
N TYR A 5 20.60 18.93 1.30
CA TYR A 5 20.10 17.86 0.43
C TYR A 5 19.03 18.41 -0.52
N LEU A 6 19.29 18.36 -1.82
CA LEU A 6 18.41 18.86 -2.87
C LEU A 6 17.59 17.71 -3.48
N ILE A 7 16.30 17.67 -3.16
CA ILE A 7 15.37 16.60 -3.55
C ILE A 7 14.20 17.17 -4.37
N ASN A 8 13.70 16.41 -5.35
CA ASN A 8 12.60 16.85 -6.21
C ASN A 8 11.29 17.08 -5.43
N ASP A 9 10.96 16.19 -4.49
CA ASP A 9 9.71 16.23 -3.72
C ASP A 9 9.88 15.46 -2.41
N MET A 10 10.08 16.18 -1.31
CA MET A 10 10.16 15.62 0.05
C MET A 10 8.78 15.24 0.62
N TYR A 11 7.70 15.73 0.01
CA TYR A 11 6.35 15.57 0.53
C TYR A 11 5.68 14.26 0.05
N GLY A 12 6.35 13.49 -0.81
CA GLY A 12 5.87 12.20 -1.31
C GLY A 12 6.12 11.03 -0.36
N ILE A 13 5.91 9.82 -0.88
CA ILE A 13 6.43 8.57 -0.29
C ILE A 13 7.27 7.89 -1.36
N GLY A 14 8.54 7.62 -1.08
CA GLY A 14 9.45 6.98 -2.02
C GLY A 14 10.80 6.65 -1.39
N GLY A 15 11.59 5.83 -2.10
CA GLY A 15 12.89 5.39 -1.61
C GLY A 15 13.84 6.55 -1.32
N THR A 16 14.02 7.45 -2.29
CA THR A 16 14.84 8.67 -2.13
C THR A 16 14.38 9.54 -0.96
N VAL A 17 13.07 9.70 -0.75
CA VAL A 17 12.52 10.47 0.39
C VAL A 17 12.90 9.82 1.71
N ARG A 18 12.79 8.48 1.81
CA ARG A 18 13.21 7.72 2.99
C ARG A 18 14.74 7.82 3.19
N THR A 19 15.55 7.67 2.13
CA THR A 19 17.02 7.80 2.23
C THR A 19 17.41 9.17 2.75
N VAL A 20 16.88 10.25 2.17
CA VAL A 20 17.20 11.62 2.60
C VAL A 20 16.76 11.84 4.04
N ALA A 21 15.57 11.39 4.45
CA ALA A 21 15.15 11.46 5.85
C ALA A 21 16.13 10.72 6.79
N ASN A 22 16.52 9.49 6.46
CA ASN A 22 17.41 8.67 7.29
C ASN A 22 18.82 9.27 7.39
N GLN A 23 19.39 9.73 6.28
CA GLN A 23 20.73 10.33 6.26
C GLN A 23 20.75 11.68 6.99
N THR A 24 19.79 12.56 6.70
CA THR A 24 19.73 13.89 7.34
C THR A 24 19.45 13.81 8.84
N ALA A 25 18.64 12.83 9.30
CA ALA A 25 18.44 12.55 10.72
C ALA A 25 19.74 12.19 11.45
N ALA A 26 20.58 11.33 10.86
CA ALA A 26 21.83 10.93 11.47
C ALA A 26 22.90 12.04 11.40
N LEU A 27 22.92 12.83 10.33
CA LEU A 27 23.81 14.00 10.17
C LEU A 27 23.43 15.16 11.12
N SER A 28 22.15 15.42 11.39
CA SER A 28 21.72 16.56 12.23
C SER A 28 22.19 16.48 13.69
N SER A 29 22.60 15.28 14.14
CA SER A 29 23.24 15.08 15.44
C SER A 29 24.60 15.78 15.60
N ARG A 30 25.26 16.14 14.49
CA ARG A 30 26.64 16.69 14.46
C ARG A 30 26.82 17.86 13.50
N HIS A 31 25.88 18.12 12.61
CA HIS A 31 25.98 19.10 11.54
C HIS A 31 24.69 19.93 11.41
N GLU A 32 24.80 21.12 10.83
CA GLU A 32 23.62 21.88 10.41
C GLU A 32 23.13 21.27 9.09
N VAL A 33 21.87 20.84 9.02
CA VAL A 33 21.34 20.10 7.88
C VAL A 33 20.04 20.72 7.39
N GLU A 34 19.96 21.01 6.10
CA GLU A 34 18.72 21.40 5.43
C GLU A 34 18.32 20.43 4.32
N ILE A 35 17.01 20.20 4.18
CA ILE A 35 16.39 19.56 3.02
C ILE A 35 15.74 20.65 2.18
N VAL A 36 16.10 20.70 0.90
CA VAL A 36 15.56 21.61 -0.09
C VAL A 36 14.71 20.81 -1.07
N SER A 37 13.39 20.83 -0.85
CA SER A 37 12.44 20.22 -1.77
C SER A 37 12.18 21.16 -2.94
N VAL A 38 12.25 20.70 -4.20
CA VAL A 38 11.87 21.57 -5.32
C VAL A 38 10.38 21.90 -5.24
N PHE A 39 9.53 20.89 -5.02
CA PHE A 39 8.08 21.08 -4.96
C PHE A 39 7.50 20.87 -3.55
N ARG A 40 6.40 21.59 -3.26
CA ARG A 40 5.48 21.33 -2.15
C ARG A 40 4.07 21.11 -2.68
N HIS A 41 3.58 19.87 -2.68
CA HIS A 41 2.27 19.50 -3.25
C HIS A 41 1.18 19.19 -2.21
N ARG A 42 1.48 19.43 -0.92
CA ARG A 42 0.62 19.26 0.28
C ARG A 42 1.19 20.08 1.45
N ASP A 43 0.42 20.23 2.52
CA ASP A 43 0.83 21.05 3.67
C ASP A 43 2.00 20.42 4.46
N GLU A 44 1.86 19.16 4.84
CA GLU A 44 2.84 18.41 5.65
C GLU A 44 3.41 17.22 4.86
N PRO A 45 4.73 16.92 4.97
CA PRO A 45 5.31 15.70 4.41
C PRO A 45 4.68 14.43 4.99
N VAL A 46 4.65 13.34 4.22
CA VAL A 46 4.09 12.05 4.71
C VAL A 46 5.05 11.34 5.66
N LEU A 47 6.36 11.42 5.39
CA LEU A 47 7.40 11.02 6.32
C LEU A 47 7.79 12.26 7.13
N PRO A 48 7.77 12.23 8.48
CA PRO A 48 8.07 13.41 9.29
C PRO A 48 9.49 13.90 9.03
N VAL A 49 9.68 15.22 9.08
CA VAL A 49 11.02 15.84 9.02
C VAL A 49 11.78 15.45 10.30
N PRO A 50 13.04 15.00 10.21
CA PRO A 50 13.80 14.64 11.40
C PRO A 50 14.05 15.83 12.34
N PRO A 51 14.11 15.62 13.66
CA PRO A 51 14.53 16.66 14.59
C PRO A 51 15.89 17.27 14.23
N GLY A 52 16.00 18.59 14.34
CA GLY A 52 17.22 19.32 13.99
C GLY A 52 17.47 19.52 12.49
N VAL A 53 16.61 19.00 11.60
CA VAL A 53 16.70 19.21 10.15
C VAL A 53 15.75 20.32 9.72
N HIS A 54 16.25 21.31 8.98
CA HIS A 54 15.43 22.37 8.38
C HIS A 54 14.80 21.88 7.06
N LEU A 55 13.49 22.00 6.88
CA LEU A 55 12.83 21.73 5.59
C LEU A 55 12.34 23.04 4.95
N ARG A 56 12.76 23.26 3.70
CA ARG A 56 12.29 24.33 2.82
C ARG A 56 11.82 23.77 1.48
N TRP A 57 10.94 24.52 0.80
CA TRP A 57 10.52 24.23 -0.57
C TRP A 57 10.86 25.39 -1.50
N LEU A 58 11.05 25.12 -2.80
CA LEU A 58 11.32 26.15 -3.82
C LEU A 58 10.07 26.59 -4.56
N VAL A 59 9.12 25.70 -4.86
CA VAL A 59 7.87 25.99 -5.57
C VAL A 59 6.67 25.29 -4.91
N ASP A 60 5.60 26.04 -4.68
CA ASP A 60 4.33 25.54 -4.13
C ASP A 60 3.39 25.08 -5.26
N THR A 61 2.93 23.84 -5.15
CA THR A 61 2.07 23.15 -6.12
C THR A 61 0.84 22.54 -5.45
N ARG A 62 0.47 23.07 -4.26
CA ARG A 62 -0.74 22.66 -3.52
C ARG A 62 -2.03 23.05 -4.24
N ASP A 63 -2.06 24.24 -4.85
CA ASP A 63 -3.21 24.70 -5.60
C ASP A 63 -3.38 23.84 -6.87
N LYS A 64 -4.55 23.23 -7.01
CA LYS A 64 -4.87 22.22 -8.04
C LYS A 64 -6.24 22.44 -8.66
N GLU A 65 -7.11 23.23 -8.02
CA GLU A 65 -8.40 23.58 -8.58
C GLU A 65 -8.30 24.99 -9.15
N HIS A 66 -8.37 25.11 -10.48
CA HIS A 66 -8.24 26.35 -11.27
C HIS A 66 -6.82 26.84 -11.60
N VAL A 67 -5.81 25.95 -11.63
CA VAL A 67 -4.50 26.30 -12.20
C VAL A 67 -4.61 26.54 -13.70
N SER A 68 -4.35 27.76 -14.15
CA SER A 68 -4.24 28.12 -15.56
C SER A 68 -2.99 27.49 -16.20
N THR A 69 -2.99 27.28 -17.52
CA THR A 69 -1.88 26.62 -18.22
C THR A 69 -1.12 27.58 -19.12
N GLY A 70 0.21 27.50 -19.10
CA GLY A 70 1.10 28.15 -20.05
C GLY A 70 1.45 27.28 -21.26
N GLU A 71 2.68 27.41 -21.75
CA GLU A 71 3.18 26.73 -22.94
C GLU A 71 3.16 25.20 -22.76
N GLY A 72 2.77 24.48 -23.81
CA GLY A 72 2.66 23.01 -23.78
C GLY A 72 1.63 22.46 -22.78
N GLY A 73 0.79 23.30 -22.17
CA GLY A 73 -0.14 22.89 -21.11
C GLY A 73 0.48 22.83 -19.71
N ARG A 74 1.68 23.40 -19.51
CA ARG A 74 2.36 23.44 -18.19
C ARG A 74 1.55 24.25 -17.18
N PRO A 75 1.36 23.80 -15.92
CA PRO A 75 0.60 24.56 -14.93
C PRO A 75 1.32 25.84 -14.49
N LEU A 76 0.59 26.96 -14.41
CA LEU A 76 1.08 28.23 -13.86
C LEU A 76 1.07 28.20 -12.33
N HIS A 77 1.97 27.39 -11.75
CA HIS A 77 2.17 27.31 -10.31
C HIS A 77 2.49 28.71 -9.72
N GLU A 78 1.89 28.99 -8.55
CA GLU A 78 1.93 30.30 -7.88
C GLU A 78 1.43 31.50 -8.71
N ASN A 79 0.78 31.25 -9.86
CA ASN A 79 0.46 32.24 -10.91
C ASN A 79 1.68 32.94 -11.51
N ASP A 80 2.89 32.37 -11.39
CA ASP A 80 4.11 32.93 -11.99
C ASP A 80 4.20 32.53 -13.48
N PRO A 81 4.31 33.47 -14.44
CA PRO A 81 4.42 33.18 -15.87
C PRO A 81 5.55 32.20 -16.23
N ARG A 82 6.64 32.16 -15.45
CA ARG A 82 7.78 31.27 -15.66
C ARG A 82 7.47 29.81 -15.35
N ALA A 83 6.45 29.53 -14.52
CA ALA A 83 6.00 28.15 -14.28
C ALA A 83 5.37 27.54 -15.54
N GLY A 84 4.79 28.39 -16.40
CA GLY A 84 4.23 28.00 -17.69
C GLY A 84 5.25 27.84 -18.81
N GLN A 85 6.54 28.06 -18.56
CA GLN A 85 7.61 27.97 -19.57
C GLN A 85 8.44 26.68 -19.35
N PRO A 86 9.00 26.07 -20.41
CA PRO A 86 9.91 24.94 -20.27
C PRO A 86 11.19 25.33 -19.49
N PRO A 87 11.86 24.36 -18.84
CA PRO A 87 13.16 24.61 -18.20
C PRO A 87 14.27 24.81 -19.25
N GLU A 88 15.27 25.62 -18.90
CA GLU A 88 16.53 25.83 -19.63
C GLU A 88 17.71 25.08 -18.98
N LEU A 89 17.68 24.89 -17.65
CA LEU A 89 18.75 24.26 -16.87
C LEU A 89 18.45 22.80 -16.54
N PHE A 90 17.23 22.49 -16.07
CA PHE A 90 16.83 21.11 -15.79
C PHE A 90 16.69 20.32 -17.10
N PRO A 91 17.37 19.17 -17.26
CA PRO A 91 17.37 18.42 -18.50
C PRO A 91 15.98 17.82 -18.79
N PRO A 92 15.36 18.10 -19.95
CA PRO A 92 14.08 17.51 -20.33
C PRO A 92 14.17 15.97 -20.53
N GLU A 93 15.38 15.42 -20.70
CA GLU A 93 15.64 13.98 -20.80
C GLU A 93 15.52 13.23 -19.45
N ASP A 94 15.55 13.94 -18.31
CA ASP A 94 15.24 13.35 -17.01
C ASP A 94 13.73 13.03 -16.96
N GLY A 95 13.36 11.85 -16.45
CA GLY A 95 11.97 11.41 -16.34
C GLY A 95 11.04 12.28 -15.46
N ARG A 96 11.52 13.41 -14.92
CA ARG A 96 10.73 14.48 -14.30
C ARG A 96 10.80 15.84 -15.02
N GLY A 97 11.43 15.96 -16.19
CA GLY A 97 11.57 17.23 -16.92
C GLY A 97 10.26 17.94 -17.27
N GLU A 98 9.15 17.21 -17.40
CA GLU A 98 7.80 17.79 -17.54
C GLU A 98 7.28 18.48 -16.27
N GLN A 99 7.83 18.16 -15.09
CA GLN A 99 7.48 18.81 -13.81
C GLN A 99 8.22 20.13 -13.60
N HIS A 100 9.43 20.25 -14.17
CA HIS A 100 10.26 21.44 -14.05
C HIS A 100 9.90 22.50 -15.09
N SER A 101 10.25 23.75 -14.82
CA SER A 101 9.90 24.93 -15.59
C SER A 101 10.98 26.00 -15.43
N ARG A 102 10.87 27.12 -16.15
CA ARG A 102 11.76 28.27 -15.92
C ARG A 102 11.72 28.76 -14.45
N LEU A 103 10.57 28.67 -13.79
CA LEU A 103 10.45 29.04 -12.37
C LEU A 103 11.33 28.16 -11.46
N THR A 104 11.33 26.84 -11.67
CA THR A 104 12.13 25.94 -10.85
C THR A 104 13.62 26.14 -11.09
N ASP A 105 14.02 26.38 -12.35
CA ASP A 105 15.41 26.66 -12.71
C ASP A 105 15.93 27.94 -12.05
N ASP A 106 15.18 29.04 -12.16
CA ASP A 106 15.56 30.33 -11.56
C ASP A 106 15.74 30.19 -10.04
N ARG A 107 14.80 29.53 -9.35
CA ARG A 107 14.86 29.35 -7.87
C ARG A 107 15.91 28.33 -7.43
N LEU A 108 16.22 27.32 -8.26
CA LEU A 108 17.33 26.40 -8.05
C LEU A 108 18.68 27.10 -8.20
N ALA A 109 18.83 27.94 -9.22
CA ALA A 109 20.03 28.74 -9.45
C ALA A 109 20.23 29.79 -8.34
N GLU A 110 19.16 30.50 -7.94
CA GLU A 110 19.16 31.42 -6.81
C GLU A 110 19.60 30.71 -5.53
N PHE A 111 19.02 29.54 -5.21
CA PHE A 111 19.43 28.75 -4.05
C PHE A 111 20.92 28.38 -4.08
N LEU A 112 21.40 27.79 -5.18
CA LEU A 112 22.79 27.29 -5.26
C LEU A 112 23.83 28.42 -5.22
N THR A 113 23.50 29.60 -5.75
CA THR A 113 24.41 30.75 -5.72
C THR A 113 24.42 31.45 -4.36
N THR A 114 23.29 31.49 -3.65
CA THR A 114 23.12 32.21 -2.37
C THR A 114 23.33 31.37 -1.11
N THR A 115 23.21 30.03 -1.17
CA THR A 115 23.30 29.16 0.02
C THR A 115 24.65 29.23 0.72
N ASP A 116 24.63 29.33 2.04
CA ASP A 116 25.80 29.29 2.93
C ASP A 116 26.27 27.87 3.28
N ALA A 117 25.69 26.83 2.67
CA ALA A 117 26.13 25.45 2.82
C ALA A 117 27.62 25.24 2.43
N ASP A 118 28.30 24.34 3.13
CA ASP A 118 29.60 23.78 2.75
C ASP A 118 29.44 22.76 1.60
N VAL A 119 28.40 21.93 1.69
CA VAL A 119 28.15 20.74 0.85
C VAL A 119 26.73 20.77 0.32
N VAL A 120 26.56 20.51 -0.97
CA VAL A 120 25.24 20.27 -1.59
C VAL A 120 25.20 18.88 -2.21
N VAL A 121 24.23 18.08 -1.78
CA VAL A 121 23.97 16.73 -2.29
C VAL A 121 22.71 16.74 -3.14
N GLY A 122 22.83 16.50 -4.44
CA GLY A 122 21.69 16.26 -5.32
C GLY A 122 21.29 14.78 -5.32
N THR A 123 20.00 14.50 -5.46
CA THR A 123 19.46 13.11 -5.32
C THR A 123 18.83 12.56 -6.60
N ARG A 124 19.17 13.10 -7.78
CA ARG A 124 18.70 12.64 -9.11
C ARG A 124 19.49 13.31 -10.26
N PRO A 125 19.39 12.80 -11.50
CA PRO A 125 20.13 13.33 -12.63
C PRO A 125 19.93 14.83 -12.89
N GLY A 126 18.69 15.29 -13.01
CA GLY A 126 18.45 16.70 -13.31
C GLY A 126 18.89 17.69 -12.22
N LEU A 127 18.91 17.26 -10.95
CA LEU A 127 19.40 18.11 -9.84
C LEU A 127 20.93 18.11 -9.82
N ASN A 128 21.55 16.96 -10.03
CA ASN A 128 23.00 16.80 -10.13
C ASN A 128 23.56 17.63 -11.31
N VAL A 129 22.86 17.66 -12.45
CA VAL A 129 23.16 18.51 -13.62
C VAL A 129 23.13 20.01 -13.28
N ILE A 130 22.15 20.48 -12.51
CA ILE A 130 22.07 21.90 -12.12
C ILE A 130 23.15 22.26 -11.08
N ILE A 131 23.38 21.40 -10.08
CA ILE A 131 24.45 21.57 -9.09
C ILE A 131 25.82 21.71 -9.79
N ALA A 132 26.11 20.84 -10.75
CA ALA A 132 27.34 20.87 -11.53
C ALA A 132 27.49 22.18 -12.34
N ARG A 133 26.43 22.64 -13.01
CA ARG A 133 26.43 23.85 -13.87
C ARG A 133 26.45 25.18 -13.12
N VAL A 134 25.75 25.27 -11.99
CA VAL A 134 25.43 26.54 -11.32
C VAL A 134 26.04 26.64 -9.91
N GLY A 135 26.39 25.51 -9.29
CA GLY A 135 27.02 25.50 -7.97
C GLY A 135 28.39 26.20 -8.00
N PRO A 136 28.60 27.30 -7.25
CA PRO A 136 29.86 28.03 -7.23
C PRO A 136 31.02 27.16 -6.71
N ALA A 137 32.24 27.44 -7.15
CA ALA A 137 33.42 26.61 -6.90
C ALA A 137 33.73 26.34 -5.40
N ARG A 138 33.25 27.21 -4.49
CA ARG A 138 33.36 27.04 -3.03
C ARG A 138 32.54 25.86 -2.48
N LEU A 139 31.47 25.45 -3.16
CA LEU A 139 30.64 24.33 -2.72
C LEU A 139 31.34 23.01 -3.00
N VAL A 140 31.21 22.05 -2.10
CA VAL A 140 31.37 20.63 -2.43
C VAL A 140 30.08 20.14 -3.08
N LYS A 141 30.19 19.80 -4.36
CA LYS A 141 29.11 19.40 -5.27
C LYS A 141 29.07 17.88 -5.38
N VAL A 142 28.08 17.26 -4.74
CA VAL A 142 27.92 15.80 -4.72
C VAL A 142 26.64 15.41 -5.46
N GLY A 143 26.77 14.55 -6.47
CA GLY A 143 25.62 13.93 -7.13
C GLY A 143 25.40 12.52 -6.60
N GLN A 144 24.25 12.23 -6.01
CA GLN A 144 23.85 10.90 -5.56
C GLN A 144 22.75 10.33 -6.47
N GLU A 145 22.87 9.05 -6.85
CA GLU A 145 21.88 8.35 -7.68
C GLU A 145 21.12 7.28 -6.92
N HIS A 146 19.84 7.12 -7.28
CA HIS A 146 18.95 6.07 -6.76
C HIS A 146 18.30 5.26 -7.90
N LEU A 147 18.85 5.35 -9.10
CA LEU A 147 18.55 4.56 -10.30
C LEU A 147 19.89 4.06 -10.85
N THR A 148 19.91 2.90 -11.50
CA THR A 148 21.15 2.35 -12.06
C THR A 148 21.44 2.96 -13.43
N PHE A 149 22.69 2.82 -13.90
CA PHE A 149 23.10 3.22 -15.24
C PHE A 149 22.11 2.80 -16.34
N GLU A 150 21.65 1.54 -16.30
CA GLU A 150 20.74 0.92 -17.28
C GLU A 150 19.37 1.62 -17.34
N GLN A 151 18.90 2.19 -16.23
CA GLN A 151 17.58 2.80 -16.12
C GLN A 151 17.52 4.23 -16.69
N HIS A 152 18.66 4.91 -16.81
CA HIS A 152 18.74 6.19 -17.49
C HIS A 152 18.65 6.01 -19.01
N GLN A 153 17.81 6.82 -19.66
CA GLN A 153 17.73 6.82 -21.12
C GLN A 153 19.02 7.37 -21.73
N GLU A 154 19.38 6.86 -22.91
CA GLU A 154 20.62 7.21 -23.61
C GLU A 154 20.84 8.72 -23.82
N PRO A 155 19.83 9.56 -24.15
CA PRO A 155 19.98 11.01 -24.18
C PRO A 155 20.41 11.61 -22.84
N LEU A 156 19.79 11.18 -21.74
CA LEU A 156 20.11 11.66 -20.38
C LEU A 156 21.54 11.28 -19.98
N ARG A 157 22.00 10.06 -20.31
CA ARG A 157 23.38 9.61 -20.04
C ARG A 157 24.42 10.54 -20.70
N ARG A 158 24.13 11.06 -21.89
CA ARG A 158 25.02 12.02 -22.58
C ARG A 158 25.07 13.37 -21.87
N VAL A 159 23.93 13.84 -21.36
CA VAL A 159 23.88 15.05 -20.52
C VAL A 159 24.67 14.83 -19.23
N MET A 160 24.54 13.67 -18.58
CA MET A 160 25.32 13.28 -17.40
C MET A 160 26.82 13.24 -17.72
N ALA A 161 27.26 12.51 -18.75
CA ALA A 161 28.67 12.42 -19.17
C ALA A 161 29.29 13.78 -19.57
N GLY A 162 28.47 14.68 -20.13
CA GLY A 162 28.86 16.05 -20.43
C GLY A 162 29.03 16.93 -19.19
N THR A 163 28.17 16.75 -18.17
CA THR A 163 28.01 17.73 -17.07
C THR A 163 28.59 17.24 -15.73
N TYR A 164 28.57 15.93 -15.43
CA TYR A 164 29.01 15.39 -14.13
C TYR A 164 30.51 15.55 -13.87
N ARG A 165 31.30 15.85 -14.90
CA ARG A 165 32.71 16.25 -14.78
C ARG A 165 32.92 17.49 -13.90
N ASP A 166 31.88 18.30 -13.72
CA ASP A 166 31.90 19.50 -12.88
C ASP A 166 31.32 19.24 -11.46
N LEU A 167 31.08 17.98 -11.09
CA LEU A 167 30.86 17.55 -9.70
C LEU A 167 32.21 17.26 -9.04
N ASP A 168 32.27 17.37 -7.72
CA ASP A 168 33.44 16.96 -6.95
C ASP A 168 33.37 15.45 -6.61
N ALA A 169 32.16 14.94 -6.37
CA ALA A 169 31.91 13.51 -6.19
C ALA A 169 30.62 13.03 -6.83
N PHE A 170 30.62 11.74 -7.16
CA PHE A 170 29.50 11.02 -7.73
C PHE A 170 29.28 9.73 -6.94
N VAL A 171 28.10 9.59 -6.33
CA VAL A 171 27.77 8.55 -5.36
C VAL A 171 26.69 7.62 -5.92
N THR A 172 27.03 6.35 -6.14
CA THR A 172 26.04 5.30 -6.40
C THR A 172 25.63 4.63 -5.09
N VAL A 173 24.50 3.93 -5.12
CA VAL A 173 24.00 3.18 -3.94
C VAL A 173 24.47 1.73 -3.88
N THR A 174 25.20 1.25 -4.89
CA THR A 174 25.84 -0.08 -4.93
C THR A 174 27.17 -0.02 -5.68
N GLU A 175 28.10 -0.91 -5.32
CA GLU A 175 29.41 -1.06 -5.97
C GLU A 175 29.29 -1.56 -7.42
N ALA A 176 28.34 -2.46 -7.69
CA ALA A 176 28.08 -2.96 -9.04
C ALA A 176 27.71 -1.81 -10.01
N ASP A 177 26.98 -0.80 -9.52
CA ASP A 177 26.61 0.37 -10.33
C ASP A 177 27.81 1.33 -10.45
N ALA A 178 28.60 1.50 -9.38
CA ALA A 178 29.87 2.24 -9.47
C ALA A 178 30.83 1.65 -10.51
N ARG A 179 31.01 0.32 -10.55
CA ARG A 179 31.80 -0.37 -11.59
C ARG A 179 31.21 -0.17 -12.99
N THR A 180 29.89 -0.18 -13.11
CA THR A 180 29.21 0.07 -14.38
C THR A 180 29.47 1.50 -14.87
N TYR A 181 29.35 2.49 -13.99
CA TYR A 181 29.68 3.89 -14.30
C TYR A 181 31.17 4.09 -14.60
N SER A 182 32.10 3.50 -13.83
CA SER A 182 33.55 3.69 -14.03
C SER A 182 34.03 3.21 -15.40
N VAL A 183 33.39 2.17 -15.96
CA VAL A 183 33.69 1.64 -17.29
C VAL A 183 32.91 2.38 -18.39
N ARG A 184 31.61 2.65 -18.19
CA ARG A 184 30.72 3.13 -19.27
C ARG A 184 30.58 4.64 -19.36
N MET A 185 30.92 5.37 -18.28
CA MET A 185 30.90 6.83 -18.19
C MET A 185 32.03 7.30 -17.28
N PRO A 186 33.31 7.14 -17.70
CA PRO A 186 34.44 7.61 -16.91
C PRO A 186 34.36 9.13 -16.72
N LEU A 187 34.55 9.57 -15.47
CA LEU A 187 34.53 10.98 -15.06
C LEU A 187 35.90 11.37 -14.46
N PRO A 188 36.91 11.70 -15.28
CA PRO A 188 38.22 12.10 -14.78
C PRO A 188 38.12 13.32 -13.85
N GLY A 189 38.73 13.25 -12.68
CA GLY A 189 38.69 14.31 -11.66
C GLY A 189 37.50 14.25 -10.69
N VAL A 190 36.52 13.37 -10.91
CA VAL A 190 35.35 13.20 -10.02
C VAL A 190 35.55 11.98 -9.13
N ARG A 191 35.34 12.14 -7.82
CA ARG A 191 35.42 11.04 -6.84
C ARG A 191 34.18 10.14 -6.95
N LEU A 192 34.29 9.03 -7.68
CA LEU A 192 33.24 8.00 -7.77
C LEU A 192 33.35 7.03 -6.58
N VAL A 193 32.28 6.93 -5.79
CA VAL A 193 32.17 6.01 -4.65
C VAL A 193 30.80 5.35 -4.58
N ALA A 194 30.74 4.15 -4.00
CA ALA A 194 29.49 3.51 -3.63
C ALA A 194 29.21 3.77 -2.13
N ILE A 195 28.06 4.34 -1.80
CA ILE A 195 27.61 4.49 -0.41
C ILE A 195 26.16 3.98 -0.33
N PRO A 196 25.88 2.90 0.43
CA PRO A 196 24.57 2.27 0.45
C PRO A 196 23.50 3.17 1.09
N ASN A 197 22.23 2.90 0.80
CA ASN A 197 21.15 3.57 1.54
C ASN A 197 21.07 3.00 2.96
N SER A 198 20.84 3.87 3.95
CA SER A 198 20.67 3.45 5.35
C SER A 198 19.22 3.13 5.69
N VAL A 199 19.00 2.18 6.59
CA VAL A 199 17.70 1.88 7.20
C VAL A 199 17.87 1.88 8.73
N PRO A 200 17.10 2.68 9.49
CA PRO A 200 17.20 2.73 10.95
C PRO A 200 16.81 1.40 11.59
N ARG A 201 17.20 1.20 12.85
CA ARG A 201 16.72 0.07 13.65
C ARG A 201 15.18 0.10 13.74
N PRO A 202 14.48 -0.98 13.38
CA PRO A 202 13.03 -1.01 13.48
C PRO A 202 12.58 -1.10 14.94
N ALA A 203 11.43 -0.50 15.25
CA ALA A 203 10.78 -0.65 16.56
C ALA A 203 10.16 -2.04 16.77
N PHE A 204 10.11 -2.88 15.73
CA PHE A 204 9.56 -4.22 15.72
C PHE A 204 10.56 -5.20 15.13
N THR A 205 10.80 -6.31 15.83
CA THR A 205 11.67 -7.41 15.39
C THR A 205 11.02 -8.76 15.66
N THR A 206 11.41 -9.76 14.88
CA THR A 206 11.00 -11.17 15.03
C THR A 206 12.23 -12.07 14.88
N ASP A 207 12.11 -13.33 15.31
CA ASP A 207 13.11 -14.38 15.10
C ASP A 207 12.70 -15.36 13.98
N GLY A 208 11.56 -15.10 13.33
CA GLY A 208 11.01 -15.91 12.24
C GLY A 208 10.54 -17.32 12.66
N THR A 209 10.41 -17.58 13.97
CA THR A 209 10.09 -18.92 14.49
C THR A 209 8.60 -19.22 14.60
N ASN A 210 7.80 -18.20 14.91
CA ASN A 210 6.43 -18.39 15.43
C ASN A 210 5.31 -17.92 14.47
N THR A 211 5.61 -17.70 13.18
CA THR A 211 4.58 -17.56 12.15
C THR A 211 4.89 -18.43 10.93
N ARG A 212 3.86 -18.85 10.20
CA ARG A 212 3.96 -19.49 8.88
C ARG A 212 3.51 -18.50 7.81
N THR A 213 4.15 -17.34 7.80
CA THR A 213 3.78 -16.21 6.95
C THR A 213 4.99 -15.72 6.19
N ILE A 214 4.89 -15.69 4.86
CA ILE A 214 5.80 -14.94 4.00
C ILE A 214 5.31 -13.51 3.94
N VAL A 215 6.20 -12.55 4.16
CA VAL A 215 5.89 -11.12 3.99
C VAL A 215 6.59 -10.60 2.74
N SER A 216 5.89 -9.81 1.95
CA SER A 216 6.46 -9.02 0.87
C SER A 216 5.93 -7.59 0.97
N ALA A 217 6.80 -6.60 0.79
CA ALA A 217 6.39 -5.20 0.85
C ALA A 217 6.99 -4.40 -0.30
N GLY A 218 6.20 -3.51 -0.89
CA GLY A 218 6.67 -2.61 -1.94
C GLY A 218 5.56 -1.91 -2.72
N ARG A 219 5.96 -1.22 -3.79
CA ARG A 219 4.99 -0.63 -4.73
C ARG A 219 4.38 -1.76 -5.57
N LEU A 220 3.05 -1.80 -5.70
CA LEU A 220 2.37 -2.77 -6.58
C LEU A 220 2.50 -2.31 -8.05
N ALA A 221 3.72 -2.43 -8.58
CA ALA A 221 4.14 -2.00 -9.92
C ALA A 221 4.80 -3.17 -10.67
N PRO A 222 4.82 -3.16 -12.02
CA PRO A 222 5.38 -4.24 -12.82
C PRO A 222 6.82 -4.62 -12.46
N SER A 223 7.70 -3.66 -12.12
CA SER A 223 9.10 -3.96 -11.80
C SER A 223 9.30 -4.75 -10.50
N LYS A 224 8.32 -4.76 -9.58
CA LYS A 224 8.41 -5.53 -8.32
C LYS A 224 7.99 -7.00 -8.45
N ARG A 225 7.46 -7.39 -9.62
CA ARG A 225 7.00 -8.75 -9.99
C ARG A 225 6.26 -9.56 -8.93
N HIS A 226 5.37 -8.92 -8.17
CA HIS A 226 4.46 -9.64 -7.26
C HIS A 226 3.59 -10.68 -8.00
N ASP A 227 3.41 -10.55 -9.33
CA ASP A 227 2.80 -11.59 -10.17
C ASP A 227 3.55 -12.92 -10.09
N LEU A 228 4.89 -12.91 -10.15
CA LEU A 228 5.69 -14.12 -10.02
C LEU A 228 5.68 -14.68 -8.60
N LEU A 229 5.57 -13.81 -7.57
CA LEU A 229 5.47 -14.26 -6.19
C LEU A 229 4.16 -15.00 -5.93
N VAL A 230 3.06 -14.53 -6.52
CA VAL A 230 1.75 -15.20 -6.47
C VAL A 230 1.82 -16.56 -7.17
N ASP A 231 2.34 -16.62 -8.40
CA ASP A 231 2.50 -17.88 -9.15
C ASP A 231 3.44 -18.87 -8.46
N ALA A 232 4.52 -18.36 -7.83
CA ALA A 232 5.50 -19.18 -7.13
C ALA A 232 4.96 -19.76 -5.83
N PHE A 233 4.17 -18.98 -5.07
CA PHE A 233 3.52 -19.46 -3.87
C PHE A 233 2.44 -20.51 -4.18
N SER A 234 1.61 -20.31 -5.21
CA SER A 234 0.58 -21.29 -5.57
C SER A 234 1.16 -22.63 -6.04
N GLN A 235 2.39 -22.66 -6.56
CA GLN A 235 3.09 -23.92 -6.91
C GLN A 235 3.47 -24.77 -5.69
N VAL A 236 3.54 -24.21 -4.49
CA VAL A 236 4.01 -24.90 -3.26
C VAL A 236 3.00 -24.87 -2.11
N ALA A 237 1.86 -24.21 -2.31
CA ALA A 237 0.85 -23.98 -1.26
C ALA A 237 0.20 -25.26 -0.72
N ASP A 238 0.12 -26.31 -1.55
CA ASP A 238 -0.46 -27.62 -1.20
C ASP A 238 0.54 -28.52 -0.44
N GLU A 239 1.84 -28.42 -0.75
CA GLU A 239 2.92 -29.06 0.01
C GLU A 239 3.08 -28.44 1.41
N HIS A 240 2.73 -27.15 1.53
CA HIS A 240 2.90 -26.32 2.71
C HIS A 240 1.55 -25.72 3.17
N PRO A 241 0.54 -26.53 3.54
CA PRO A 241 -0.85 -26.11 3.69
C PRO A 241 -1.07 -25.03 4.77
N ASP A 242 -0.17 -24.95 5.74
CA ASP A 242 -0.26 -24.03 6.87
C ASP A 242 0.38 -22.65 6.60
N TRP A 243 1.01 -22.47 5.43
CA TRP A 243 1.74 -21.24 5.09
C TRP A 243 0.86 -20.21 4.39
N THR A 244 1.13 -18.92 4.61
CA THR A 244 0.38 -17.80 4.02
C THR A 244 1.32 -16.74 3.43
N LEU A 245 0.84 -15.93 2.50
CA LEU A 245 1.59 -14.85 1.84
C LEU A 245 0.88 -13.51 2.03
N ARG A 246 1.56 -12.56 2.68
CA ARG A 246 1.07 -11.19 2.91
C ARG A 246 1.83 -10.19 2.04
N ILE A 247 1.14 -9.52 1.12
CA ILE A 247 1.71 -8.51 0.22
C ILE A 247 1.23 -7.12 0.63
N TYR A 248 2.16 -6.31 1.14
CA TYR A 248 1.94 -4.94 1.56
C TYR A 248 2.32 -3.95 0.46
N GLY A 249 1.39 -3.08 0.07
CA GLY A 249 1.65 -2.08 -0.95
C GLY A 249 0.44 -1.35 -1.50
N ARG A 250 0.73 -0.30 -2.28
CA ARG A 250 -0.22 0.35 -3.20
C ARG A 250 0.41 0.47 -4.59
N GLY A 251 -0.42 0.48 -5.62
CA GLY A 251 0.02 0.64 -7.01
C GLY A 251 -0.97 0.06 -8.02
N SER A 252 -0.70 0.30 -9.31
CA SER A 252 -1.60 -0.06 -10.41
C SER A 252 -1.82 -1.57 -10.58
N GLN A 253 -0.94 -2.43 -10.07
CA GLN A 253 -1.10 -3.89 -10.17
C GLN A 253 -2.13 -4.47 -9.19
N ARG A 254 -2.66 -3.74 -8.19
CA ARG A 254 -3.58 -4.30 -7.17
C ARG A 254 -4.73 -5.10 -7.79
N GLY A 255 -5.42 -4.54 -8.79
CA GLY A 255 -6.56 -5.20 -9.44
C GLY A 255 -6.18 -6.42 -10.27
N ARG A 256 -4.96 -6.46 -10.85
CA ARG A 256 -4.44 -7.63 -11.57
C ARG A 256 -4.09 -8.75 -10.59
N LEU A 257 -3.38 -8.42 -9.51
CA LEU A 257 -2.98 -9.38 -8.47
C LEU A 257 -4.22 -9.98 -7.79
N ALA A 258 -5.21 -9.17 -7.45
CA ALA A 258 -6.46 -9.65 -6.83
C ALA A 258 -7.24 -10.61 -7.75
N ARG A 259 -7.17 -10.40 -9.08
CA ARG A 259 -7.76 -11.32 -10.04
C ARG A 259 -6.96 -12.61 -10.15
N GLN A 260 -5.63 -12.53 -10.25
CA GLN A 260 -4.72 -13.68 -10.32
C GLN A 260 -4.86 -14.60 -9.09
N VAL A 261 -4.93 -14.03 -7.88
CA VAL A 261 -5.17 -14.78 -6.63
C VAL A 261 -6.48 -15.56 -6.69
N ARG A 262 -7.55 -14.96 -7.25
CA ARG A 262 -8.86 -15.63 -7.41
C ARG A 262 -8.86 -16.69 -8.51
N GLU A 263 -8.21 -16.41 -9.64
CA GLU A 263 -8.03 -17.36 -10.75
C GLU A 263 -7.25 -18.62 -10.32
N LEU A 264 -6.39 -18.49 -9.30
CA LEU A 264 -5.64 -19.58 -8.67
C LEU A 264 -6.34 -20.21 -7.44
N GLY A 265 -7.52 -19.73 -7.02
CA GLY A 265 -8.21 -20.21 -5.81
C GLY A 265 -7.54 -19.86 -4.48
N MET A 266 -6.58 -18.92 -4.48
CA MET A 266 -5.68 -18.66 -3.35
C MET A 266 -6.15 -17.56 -2.38
N GLN A 267 -7.43 -17.14 -2.43
CA GLN A 267 -7.98 -16.04 -1.60
C GLN A 267 -7.83 -16.25 -0.08
N ASP A 268 -7.77 -17.49 0.40
CA ASP A 268 -7.59 -17.83 1.81
C ASP A 268 -6.12 -17.99 2.24
N ARG A 269 -5.18 -17.81 1.31
CA ARG A 269 -3.73 -18.06 1.52
C ARG A 269 -2.84 -16.88 1.08
N ILE A 270 -3.27 -16.07 0.11
CA ILE A 270 -2.56 -14.88 -0.39
C ILE A 270 -3.39 -13.62 -0.15
N TRP A 271 -2.81 -12.65 0.56
CA TRP A 271 -3.51 -11.46 1.02
C TRP A 271 -2.86 -10.14 0.57
N LEU A 272 -3.66 -9.28 -0.06
CA LEU A 272 -3.24 -7.94 -0.49
C LEU A 272 -3.56 -6.91 0.60
N MET A 273 -2.65 -6.79 1.56
CA MET A 273 -2.81 -6.04 2.81
C MET A 273 -2.97 -4.52 2.64
N GLY A 274 -2.67 -3.98 1.45
CA GLY A 274 -2.59 -2.54 1.22
C GLY A 274 -1.29 -1.94 1.76
N ALA A 275 -1.14 -0.61 1.70
CA ALA A 275 0.05 0.05 2.25
C ALA A 275 -0.06 0.19 3.77
N HIS A 276 0.97 -0.27 4.48
CA HIS A 276 1.14 -0.05 5.92
C HIS A 276 1.92 1.25 6.18
N PRO A 277 1.55 2.06 7.19
CA PRO A 277 2.29 3.30 7.51
C PRO A 277 3.66 3.03 8.15
N ARG A 278 3.79 1.90 8.86
CA ARG A 278 5.00 1.45 9.58
C ARG A 278 5.34 0.05 9.08
N VAL A 279 6.23 -0.07 8.09
CA VAL A 279 6.48 -1.33 7.38
C VAL A 279 7.17 -2.37 8.26
N GLU A 280 7.88 -1.93 9.29
CA GLU A 280 8.43 -2.74 10.37
C GLU A 280 7.37 -3.60 11.09
N GLU A 281 6.15 -3.07 11.30
CA GLU A 281 5.02 -3.85 11.85
C GLU A 281 4.56 -4.96 10.92
N ALA A 282 4.74 -4.79 9.60
CA ALA A 282 4.42 -5.80 8.61
C ALA A 282 5.52 -6.89 8.55
N TRP A 283 6.80 -6.50 8.59
CA TRP A 283 7.92 -7.43 8.60
C TRP A 283 7.93 -8.33 9.84
N ALA A 284 7.68 -7.78 11.03
CA ALA A 284 7.67 -8.58 12.27
C ALA A 284 6.58 -9.68 12.31
N GLN A 285 5.63 -9.70 11.37
CA GLN A 285 4.62 -10.76 11.22
C GLN A 285 5.13 -11.96 10.40
N GLY A 286 6.29 -11.85 9.76
CA GLY A 286 6.85 -12.86 8.87
C GLY A 286 7.67 -13.94 9.59
N ALA A 287 7.77 -15.09 8.93
CA ALA A 287 8.79 -16.10 9.18
C ALA A 287 10.05 -15.78 8.35
N PHE A 288 9.84 -15.29 7.12
CA PHE A 288 10.84 -14.79 6.19
C PHE A 288 10.21 -13.81 5.19
N ALA A 289 11.04 -13.04 4.50
CA ALA A 289 10.60 -12.08 3.49
C ALA A 289 10.78 -12.60 2.05
N ALA A 290 9.96 -12.12 1.12
CA ALA A 290 10.11 -12.36 -0.31
C ALA A 290 10.18 -11.05 -1.11
N VAL A 291 11.25 -10.87 -1.89
CA VAL A 291 11.48 -9.68 -2.73
C VAL A 291 11.74 -10.10 -4.18
N THR A 292 10.72 -10.04 -5.02
CA THR A 292 10.75 -10.61 -6.37
C THR A 292 11.07 -9.60 -7.48
N SER A 293 11.65 -8.45 -7.15
CA SER A 293 11.94 -7.36 -8.09
C SER A 293 12.74 -7.81 -9.31
N SER A 294 12.27 -7.46 -10.51
CA SER A 294 13.05 -7.71 -11.73
C SER A 294 14.21 -6.73 -11.95
N GLU A 295 14.18 -5.60 -11.25
CA GLU A 295 15.16 -4.52 -11.22
C GLU A 295 15.11 -3.86 -9.83
N GLU A 296 16.27 -3.67 -9.18
CA GLU A 296 16.35 -3.00 -7.88
C GLU A 296 17.70 -2.26 -7.76
N PRO A 297 17.72 -0.91 -7.73
CA PRO A 297 18.98 -0.16 -7.64
C PRO A 297 19.74 -0.35 -6.33
N PHE A 298 19.04 -0.75 -5.27
CA PHE A 298 19.62 -1.09 -3.97
C PHE A 298 18.74 -2.12 -3.26
N GLY A 299 17.50 -1.78 -2.92
CA GLY A 299 16.57 -2.71 -2.27
C GLY A 299 16.43 -2.51 -0.77
N MET A 300 16.06 -1.29 -0.35
CA MET A 300 15.78 -1.00 1.07
C MET A 300 14.77 -1.97 1.69
N THR A 301 13.83 -2.53 0.94
CA THR A 301 12.87 -3.53 1.47
C THR A 301 13.54 -4.84 1.90
N ILE A 302 14.71 -5.18 1.32
CA ILE A 302 15.54 -6.31 1.76
C ILE A 302 16.18 -5.94 3.10
N VAL A 303 16.83 -4.78 3.20
CA VAL A 303 17.44 -4.28 4.44
C VAL A 303 16.41 -4.09 5.57
N GLU A 304 15.24 -3.53 5.27
CA GLU A 304 14.12 -3.36 6.22
C GLU A 304 13.66 -4.72 6.77
N ALA A 305 13.60 -5.76 5.93
CA ALA A 305 13.27 -7.12 6.36
C ALA A 305 14.40 -7.75 7.22
N MET A 306 15.66 -7.65 6.78
CA MET A 306 16.82 -8.18 7.53
C MET A 306 16.97 -7.51 8.90
N ARG A 307 16.86 -6.18 8.97
CA ARG A 307 16.87 -5.44 10.26
C ARG A 307 15.68 -5.77 11.15
N SER A 308 14.58 -6.28 10.59
CA SER A 308 13.43 -6.79 11.35
C SER A 308 13.61 -8.25 11.81
N GLY A 309 14.74 -8.88 11.50
CA GLY A 309 15.05 -10.28 11.85
C GLY A 309 14.50 -11.32 10.87
N LEU A 310 14.16 -10.92 9.64
CA LEU A 310 13.75 -11.87 8.59
C LEU A 310 14.91 -12.22 7.67
N PRO A 311 15.14 -13.51 7.36
CA PRO A 311 15.90 -13.88 6.18
C PRO A 311 15.08 -13.58 4.92
N VAL A 312 15.74 -13.38 3.78
CA VAL A 312 15.08 -12.90 2.56
C VAL A 312 15.29 -13.86 1.39
N VAL A 313 14.19 -14.32 0.78
CA VAL A 313 14.21 -14.92 -0.57
C VAL A 313 14.09 -13.78 -1.57
N SER A 314 15.18 -13.43 -2.26
CA SER A 314 15.18 -12.38 -3.27
C SER A 314 15.52 -12.92 -4.65
N THR A 315 14.85 -12.43 -5.68
CA THR A 315 15.35 -12.59 -7.04
C THR A 315 16.67 -11.84 -7.19
N ASP A 316 17.69 -12.49 -7.75
CA ASP A 316 18.99 -11.88 -8.10
C ASP A 316 18.84 -11.04 -9.38
N CYS A 317 18.16 -9.90 -9.25
CA CYS A 317 18.20 -8.87 -10.28
C CYS A 317 19.48 -8.04 -10.17
N PRO A 318 19.96 -7.41 -11.27
CA PRO A 318 21.22 -6.69 -11.24
C PRO A 318 21.27 -5.62 -10.15
N HIS A 319 22.45 -5.50 -9.50
CA HIS A 319 22.81 -4.53 -8.48
C HIS A 319 22.32 -4.84 -7.06
N GLY A 320 21.07 -4.53 -6.75
CA GLY A 320 20.61 -4.40 -5.36
C GLY A 320 20.74 -5.67 -4.50
N PRO A 321 20.03 -6.76 -4.83
CA PRO A 321 19.92 -7.94 -3.98
C PRO A 321 21.26 -8.57 -3.63
N SER A 322 22.13 -8.79 -4.61
CA SER A 322 23.46 -9.40 -4.43
C SER A 322 24.47 -8.50 -3.71
N SER A 323 24.23 -7.18 -3.63
CA SER A 323 25.02 -6.28 -2.77
C SER A 323 24.63 -6.33 -1.28
N ILE A 324 23.45 -6.89 -0.99
CA ILE A 324 22.86 -6.94 0.36
C ILE A 324 22.87 -8.36 0.94
N ILE A 325 22.47 -9.38 0.16
CA ILE A 325 22.29 -10.76 0.64
C ILE A 325 23.55 -11.59 0.39
N LYS A 326 24.08 -12.22 1.45
CA LYS A 326 25.06 -13.30 1.36
C LYS A 326 24.29 -14.61 1.18
N ASP A 327 24.19 -15.07 -0.07
CA ASP A 327 23.43 -16.27 -0.44
C ASP A 327 23.81 -17.49 0.41
N GLN A 328 22.79 -18.28 0.79
CA GLN A 328 22.88 -19.43 1.70
C GLN A 328 23.28 -19.11 3.17
N GLN A 329 23.58 -17.84 3.50
CA GLN A 329 24.03 -17.41 4.83
C GLN A 329 22.98 -16.58 5.57
N ASP A 330 22.52 -15.47 4.98
CA ASP A 330 21.50 -14.57 5.53
C ASP A 330 20.20 -14.48 4.70
N GLY A 331 20.21 -15.06 3.50
CA GLY A 331 19.06 -15.16 2.62
C GLY A 331 19.30 -16.14 1.47
N LEU A 332 18.38 -16.14 0.52
CA LEU A 332 18.43 -16.96 -0.70
C LEU A 332 18.31 -16.06 -1.93
N LEU A 333 19.30 -16.13 -2.83
CA LEU A 333 19.27 -15.49 -4.14
C LEU A 333 18.75 -16.49 -5.19
N VAL A 334 17.59 -16.18 -5.78
CA VAL A 334 16.95 -17.03 -6.79
C VAL A 334 17.02 -16.40 -8.19
N PRO A 335 17.02 -17.20 -9.28
CA PRO A 335 17.13 -16.65 -10.65
C PRO A 335 16.07 -15.59 -10.97
N ASN A 336 16.52 -14.44 -11.49
CA ASN A 336 15.63 -13.34 -11.86
C ASN A 336 14.54 -13.78 -12.85
N ARG A 337 13.35 -13.21 -12.69
CA ARG A 337 12.16 -13.45 -13.53
C ARG A 337 11.65 -14.91 -13.55
N SER A 338 12.09 -15.77 -12.62
CA SER A 338 11.71 -17.19 -12.57
C SER A 338 10.77 -17.51 -11.41
N ALA A 339 9.50 -17.80 -11.72
CA ALA A 339 8.52 -18.26 -10.71
C ALA A 339 8.95 -19.59 -10.05
N SER A 340 9.51 -20.54 -10.81
CA SER A 340 9.99 -21.83 -10.27
C SER A 340 11.29 -21.69 -9.48
N GLY A 341 12.10 -20.65 -9.76
CA GLY A 341 13.24 -20.26 -8.92
C GLY A 341 12.77 -19.75 -7.56
N ILE A 342 11.81 -18.82 -7.55
CA ILE A 342 11.18 -18.30 -6.34
C ILE A 342 10.52 -19.44 -5.55
N ALA A 343 9.70 -20.28 -6.20
CA ALA A 343 8.99 -21.39 -5.56
C ALA A 343 9.93 -22.34 -4.80
N ARG A 344 11.11 -22.64 -5.37
CA ARG A 344 12.14 -23.45 -4.69
C ARG A 344 12.65 -22.78 -3.42
N GLY A 345 13.03 -21.50 -3.51
CA GLY A 345 13.50 -20.74 -2.35
C GLY A 345 12.42 -20.54 -1.27
N LEU A 346 11.14 -20.42 -1.66
CA LEU A 346 10.02 -20.45 -0.72
C LEU A 346 9.95 -21.82 -0.02
N SER A 347 9.85 -22.92 -0.78
CA SER A 347 9.70 -24.28 -0.22
C SER A 347 10.87 -24.67 0.69
N GLU A 348 12.09 -24.25 0.36
CA GLU A 348 13.28 -24.46 1.20
C GLU A 348 13.18 -23.80 2.57
N LEU A 349 12.80 -22.51 2.67
CA LEU A 349 12.63 -21.84 3.97
C LEU A 349 11.32 -22.22 4.67
N MET A 350 10.30 -22.65 3.94
CA MET A 350 9.07 -23.20 4.50
C MET A 350 9.29 -24.54 5.20
N GLY A 351 10.10 -25.42 4.60
CA GLY A 351 10.37 -26.77 5.09
C GLY A 351 11.54 -26.92 6.07
N ASN A 352 12.36 -25.87 6.27
CA ASN A 352 13.61 -25.96 7.04
C ASN A 352 13.71 -24.89 8.15
N ASP A 353 13.06 -25.16 9.28
CA ASP A 353 13.08 -24.31 10.48
C ASP A 353 14.50 -23.99 11.00
N PRO A 354 15.44 -24.95 11.14
CA PRO A 354 16.81 -24.64 11.57
C PRO A 354 17.57 -23.70 10.62
N LEU A 355 17.41 -23.89 9.30
CA LEU A 355 17.99 -23.01 8.28
C LEU A 355 17.44 -21.59 8.41
N ARG A 356 16.11 -21.46 8.47
CA ARG A 356 15.42 -20.17 8.59
C ARG A 356 15.88 -19.40 9.85
N ARG A 357 16.00 -20.06 11.00
CA ARG A 357 16.50 -19.45 12.25
C ARG A 357 17.96 -18.99 12.16
N ARG A 358 18.83 -19.78 11.54
CA ARG A 358 20.23 -19.43 11.31
C ARG A 358 20.34 -18.20 10.42
N MET A 359 19.61 -18.20 9.30
CA MET A 359 19.60 -17.08 8.36
C MET A 359 18.97 -15.82 8.97
N ALA A 360 17.90 -15.94 9.76
CA ALA A 360 17.29 -14.82 10.50
C ALA A 360 18.32 -14.10 11.39
N SER A 361 19.11 -14.88 12.13
CA SER A 361 20.17 -14.36 13.02
C SER A 361 21.32 -13.73 12.23
N ALA A 362 21.73 -14.34 11.12
CA ALA A 362 22.76 -13.80 10.24
C ALA A 362 22.30 -12.48 9.57
N ALA A 363 21.07 -12.45 9.05
CA ALA A 363 20.45 -11.27 8.44
C ALA A 363 20.38 -10.08 9.40
N LEU A 364 19.93 -10.31 10.63
CA LEU A 364 19.87 -9.26 11.64
C LEU A 364 21.27 -8.68 11.93
N ASN A 365 22.27 -9.55 12.09
CA ASN A 365 23.65 -9.14 12.36
C ASN A 365 24.32 -8.40 11.18
N ASP A 366 24.23 -8.93 9.96
CA ASP A 366 24.83 -8.31 8.77
C ASP A 366 24.18 -6.96 8.47
N SER A 367 22.86 -6.85 8.65
CA SER A 367 22.09 -5.63 8.37
C SER A 367 22.46 -4.40 9.21
N GLU A 368 23.24 -4.59 10.29
CA GLU A 368 23.80 -3.49 11.08
C GLU A 368 24.77 -2.61 10.26
N ARG A 369 25.37 -3.10 9.16
CA ARG A 369 26.21 -2.27 8.27
C ARG A 369 25.43 -1.14 7.57
N PHE A 370 24.11 -1.31 7.41
CA PHE A 370 23.21 -0.31 6.83
C PHE A 370 22.61 0.65 7.87
N ASP A 371 23.11 0.64 9.10
CA ASP A 371 22.66 1.56 10.14
C ASP A 371 22.98 3.02 9.75
N PRO A 372 22.05 3.99 9.92
CA PRO A 372 22.28 5.39 9.58
C PRO A 372 23.55 5.96 10.22
N SER A 373 23.84 5.59 11.47
CA SER A 373 25.04 6.08 12.20
C SER A 373 26.36 5.59 11.61
N ARG A 374 26.36 4.50 10.83
CA ARG A 374 27.53 3.98 10.09
C ARG A 374 27.59 4.60 8.70
N VAL A 375 26.49 4.53 7.95
CA VAL A 375 26.41 5.01 6.56
C VAL A 375 26.75 6.50 6.44
N VAL A 376 26.31 7.35 7.37
CA VAL A 376 26.66 8.78 7.28
C VAL A 376 28.13 9.08 7.54
N ARG A 377 28.89 8.19 8.21
CA ARG A 377 30.34 8.40 8.38
C ARG A 377 31.10 8.26 7.05
N LEU A 378 30.61 7.42 6.14
CA LEU A 378 31.14 7.32 4.77
C LEU A 378 30.90 8.63 3.99
N HIS A 379 29.71 9.22 4.14
CA HIS A 379 29.41 10.53 3.58
C HIS A 379 30.25 11.65 4.19
N GLU A 380 30.41 11.68 5.52
CA GLU A 380 31.20 12.70 6.22
C GLU A 380 32.68 12.64 5.84
N GLN A 381 33.27 11.44 5.77
CA GLN A 381 34.64 11.27 5.30
C GLN A 381 34.79 11.80 3.86
N LEU A 382 33.89 11.43 2.95
CA LEU A 382 33.88 11.95 1.58
C LEU A 382 33.80 13.48 1.57
N PHE A 383 32.92 14.09 2.38
CA PHE A 383 32.76 15.53 2.42
C PHE A 383 34.00 16.24 2.99
N ASP A 384 34.62 15.68 4.03
CA ASP A 384 35.83 16.23 4.65
C ASP A 384 37.06 16.10 3.74
N GLU A 385 37.23 14.99 3.01
CA GLU A 385 38.23 14.82 1.94
C GLU A 385 38.09 15.93 0.88
N LEU A 386 36.89 16.10 0.32
CA LEU A 386 36.65 17.08 -0.75
C LEU A 386 36.78 18.55 -0.27
N ARG A 387 36.44 18.84 0.99
CA ARG A 387 36.68 20.16 1.61
C ARG A 387 38.18 20.41 1.76
N LEU A 388 38.95 19.41 2.20
CA LEU A 388 40.41 19.51 2.29
C LEU A 388 41.08 19.72 0.93
N ASP A 389 40.63 19.05 -0.12
CA ASP A 389 41.17 19.22 -1.48
C ASP A 389 40.86 20.62 -2.05
N LYS A 390 39.65 21.15 -1.83
CA LYS A 390 39.30 22.53 -2.19
C LYS A 390 40.07 23.56 -1.38
N ALA A 391 40.35 23.30 -0.10
CA ALA A 391 41.15 24.20 0.74
C ALA A 391 42.61 24.25 0.25
N GLN A 392 43.20 23.10 -0.08
CA GLN A 392 44.54 23.01 -0.69
C GLN A 392 44.59 23.69 -2.07
N SER A 393 43.48 23.65 -2.82
CA SER A 393 43.33 24.33 -4.11
C SER A 393 43.00 25.84 -3.99
N GLY A 394 42.89 26.38 -2.77
CA GLY A 394 42.55 27.79 -2.52
C GLY A 394 41.10 28.19 -2.85
N LEU A 395 40.21 27.22 -3.09
CA LEU A 395 38.81 27.46 -3.43
C LEU A 395 37.92 27.70 -2.20
N ILE A 396 38.35 27.25 -1.01
CA ILE A 396 37.72 27.54 0.27
C ILE A 396 38.78 27.87 1.34
N HIS A 397 38.38 28.56 2.40
CA HIS A 397 39.20 28.76 3.60
C HIS A 397 38.58 27.98 4.77
N LEU A 398 39.37 27.11 5.41
CA LEU A 398 38.97 26.38 6.61
C LEU A 398 39.64 27.01 7.84
N ASN A 399 38.84 27.43 8.82
CA ASN A 399 39.37 27.83 10.13
C ASN A 399 39.84 26.60 10.92
N SER A 400 40.64 26.78 11.97
CA SER A 400 41.21 25.67 12.76
C SER A 400 40.18 24.73 13.39
N THR A 401 38.96 25.20 13.63
CA THR A 401 37.81 24.40 14.12
C THR A 401 37.03 23.69 13.00
N GLN A 402 37.34 23.98 11.73
CA GLN A 402 36.72 23.41 10.54
C GLN A 402 37.65 22.47 9.76
N VAL A 403 38.94 22.41 10.15
CA VAL A 403 39.90 21.41 9.65
C VAL A 403 39.52 20.05 10.24
N PRO A 404 39.19 19.04 9.41
CA PRO A 404 38.91 17.69 9.89
C PRO A 404 40.13 17.10 10.59
N ALA A 405 39.92 16.34 11.67
CA ALA A 405 41.02 15.73 12.44
C ALA A 405 41.74 14.58 11.70
N ALA A 406 41.29 14.23 10.48
CA ALA A 406 41.69 13.02 9.77
C ALA A 406 42.69 13.31 8.63
N ARG A 407 43.98 13.14 8.95
CA ARG A 407 44.97 12.57 8.00
C ARG A 407 45.81 11.47 8.67
N LEU A 408 45.19 10.78 9.63
CA LEU A 408 45.74 9.69 10.43
C LEU A 408 44.74 8.53 10.35
N ALA A 409 45.27 7.31 10.20
CA ALA A 409 44.54 6.07 9.93
C ALA A 409 43.84 5.98 8.54
N ALA A 410 44.64 5.95 7.48
CA ALA A 410 44.21 5.36 6.21
C ALA A 410 44.07 3.81 6.33
N ASP A 411 44.79 3.21 7.28
CA ASP A 411 44.79 1.76 7.53
C ASP A 411 43.50 1.23 8.21
N ASP A 412 42.72 2.08 8.90
CA ASP A 412 41.51 1.65 9.64
C ASP A 412 40.30 1.32 8.75
N ILE A 413 40.31 1.74 7.47
CA ILE A 413 39.20 1.50 6.53
C ILE A 413 39.28 0.10 5.93
N ILE A 414 40.48 -0.46 5.81
CA ILE A 414 40.71 -1.82 5.28
C ILE A 414 40.05 -2.87 6.19
N ALA A 415 39.85 -2.58 7.48
CA ALA A 415 39.19 -3.47 8.43
C ALA A 415 37.65 -3.51 8.34
N LEU A 416 37.03 -2.80 7.39
CA LEU A 416 35.60 -2.90 7.05
C LEU A 416 35.35 -3.53 5.66
N ASP A 417 36.41 -3.93 4.95
CA ASP A 417 36.40 -4.24 3.51
C ASP A 417 36.57 -5.74 3.19
N GLU A 418 36.57 -6.63 4.19
CA GLU A 418 36.65 -8.10 3.98
C GLU A 418 35.27 -8.79 3.84
N ASP A 419 34.18 -8.09 4.16
CA ASP A 419 32.84 -8.68 4.34
C ASP A 419 31.72 -8.02 3.48
N LEU A 420 32.10 -7.09 2.59
CA LEU A 420 31.23 -6.58 1.51
C LEU A 420 31.32 -7.53 0.30
N PRO A 421 30.20 -7.97 -0.31
CA PRO A 421 30.25 -8.88 -1.45
C PRO A 421 30.66 -8.15 -2.75
N GLY A 422 31.96 -7.93 -2.93
CA GLY A 422 32.58 -7.38 -4.14
C GLY A 422 34.07 -7.09 -3.95
N ASP A 423 34.90 -7.28 -4.98
CA ASP A 423 36.27 -6.73 -4.97
C ASP A 423 36.23 -5.19 -4.83
N PRO A 424 37.18 -4.57 -4.11
CA PRO A 424 37.26 -3.11 -4.00
C PRO A 424 37.47 -2.46 -5.39
N VAL A 425 36.71 -1.41 -5.67
CA VAL A 425 36.88 -0.61 -6.90
C VAL A 425 38.21 0.14 -6.81
N PRO A 426 39.17 -0.04 -7.74
CA PRO A 426 40.51 0.53 -7.58
C PRO A 426 40.54 2.07 -7.59
N GLY A 427 40.80 2.65 -6.43
CA GLY A 427 41.36 4.00 -6.31
C GLY A 427 42.89 4.00 -6.54
N PRO A 428 43.51 5.17 -6.77
CA PRO A 428 44.97 5.28 -6.87
C PRO A 428 45.66 4.96 -5.53
N ILE A 429 46.81 4.28 -5.60
CA ILE A 429 47.43 3.52 -4.50
C ILE A 429 48.25 4.37 -3.51
N THR A 430 47.92 4.24 -2.21
CA THR A 430 48.79 4.32 -1.00
C THR A 430 48.02 3.66 0.17
N GLY A 431 48.59 3.01 1.19
CA GLY A 431 49.99 2.65 1.53
C GLY A 431 50.00 2.01 2.94
N THR A 432 50.91 1.08 3.27
CA THR A 432 50.74 0.12 4.40
C THR A 432 51.36 0.50 5.76
N GLY A 433 50.65 0.28 6.88
CA GLY A 433 51.25 0.08 8.21
C GLY A 433 50.29 -0.41 9.32
N THR A 434 50.53 -1.61 9.89
CA THR A 434 49.68 -2.20 10.95
C THR A 434 50.19 -1.95 12.38
N GLU A 435 49.36 -1.35 13.24
CA GLU A 435 49.24 -1.71 14.67
C GLU A 435 47.91 -1.20 15.25
N GLY A 436 47.17 -2.06 15.98
CA GLY A 436 45.73 -1.87 16.21
C GLY A 436 45.35 -1.07 17.46
N PHE A 437 44.28 -0.26 17.35
CA PHE A 437 43.57 0.34 18.48
C PHE A 437 42.07 -0.02 18.45
N ARG A 438 41.49 -0.30 19.63
CA ARG A 438 40.05 -0.54 19.77
C ARG A 438 39.26 0.75 19.54
N ALA A 439 38.38 0.76 18.55
CA ALA A 439 37.42 1.83 18.37
C ALA A 439 36.57 2.06 19.65
N PRO A 440 36.34 3.32 20.08
CA PRO A 440 35.43 3.59 21.17
C PRO A 440 34.01 3.17 20.78
N ALA A 441 33.29 2.54 21.71
CA ALA A 441 31.96 2.02 21.45
C ALA A 441 31.03 3.13 20.89
N PRO A 442 30.18 2.83 19.89
CA PRO A 442 29.20 3.79 19.41
C PRO A 442 28.34 4.26 20.60
N ARG A 443 28.00 5.55 20.64
CA ARG A 443 26.96 6.03 21.56
C ARG A 443 25.69 5.28 21.22
N MET A 444 25.33 4.31 22.06
CA MET A 444 24.08 3.59 21.96
C MET A 444 22.95 4.61 21.97
N GLU A 445 22.05 4.54 21.00
CA GLU A 445 20.72 5.14 21.14
C GLU A 445 20.13 4.64 22.46
N GLN A 446 19.43 5.53 23.18
CA GLN A 446 18.86 5.15 24.47
C GLN A 446 17.90 3.95 24.27
N PRO A 447 18.02 2.88 25.06
CA PRO A 447 17.11 1.75 24.96
C PRO A 447 15.69 2.21 25.26
N SER A 448 14.71 1.71 24.50
CA SER A 448 13.32 2.12 24.63
C SER A 448 12.80 2.03 26.07
N SER A 449 11.95 2.97 26.45
CA SER A 449 11.40 3.09 27.81
C SER A 449 10.60 1.86 28.25
N CYS A 450 10.08 1.07 27.30
CA CYS A 450 9.38 -0.17 27.54
C CYS A 450 9.60 -1.18 26.39
N LEU A 451 10.00 -2.40 26.75
CA LEU A 451 10.04 -3.58 25.89
C LEU A 451 8.68 -4.30 25.99
N VAL A 452 8.06 -4.63 24.87
CA VAL A 452 6.79 -5.36 24.82
C VAL A 452 7.01 -6.69 24.11
N GLU A 453 6.68 -7.79 24.77
CA GLU A 453 6.84 -9.16 24.26
C GLU A 453 5.46 -9.82 24.19
N ALA A 454 4.93 -9.99 22.99
CA ALA A 454 3.74 -10.81 22.77
C ALA A 454 4.16 -12.24 22.45
N THR A 455 3.66 -13.20 23.22
CA THR A 455 4.06 -14.61 23.18
C THR A 455 2.94 -15.51 22.69
N GLY A 456 3.33 -16.74 22.34
CA GLY A 456 2.42 -17.65 21.64
C GLY A 456 1.21 -18.13 22.45
N ASP A 457 1.36 -18.19 23.76
CA ASP A 457 0.27 -18.41 24.72
C ASP A 457 -0.82 -17.31 24.74
N GLY A 458 -0.70 -16.29 23.88
CA GLY A 458 -1.63 -15.17 23.77
C GLY A 458 -1.38 -14.06 24.79
N LEU A 459 -0.39 -14.23 25.66
CA LEU A 459 0.02 -13.25 26.66
C LEU A 459 0.77 -12.08 26.00
N THR A 460 0.75 -10.92 26.65
CA THR A 460 1.67 -9.81 26.34
C THR A 460 2.36 -9.34 27.61
N THR A 461 3.68 -9.43 27.67
CA THR A 461 4.50 -8.86 28.74
C THR A 461 4.95 -7.46 28.33
N LEU A 462 4.87 -6.50 29.24
CA LEU A 462 5.47 -5.17 29.12
C LEU A 462 6.54 -5.03 30.20
N THR A 463 7.78 -4.78 29.81
CA THR A 463 8.96 -4.65 30.68
C THR A 463 9.47 -3.21 30.60
N PHE A 464 9.25 -2.42 31.65
CA PHE A 464 9.65 -1.01 31.70
C PHE A 464 11.09 -0.86 32.17
N THR A 465 11.90 -0.12 31.40
CA THR A 465 13.30 0.19 31.74
C THR A 465 13.41 1.05 33.00
N GLU A 466 12.44 1.95 33.19
CA GLU A 466 12.18 2.67 34.44
C GLU A 466 10.74 2.33 34.91
N PRO A 467 10.56 1.47 35.92
CA PRO A 467 9.24 1.01 36.34
C PRO A 467 8.34 2.14 36.85
N PRO A 468 7.13 2.34 36.29
CA PRO A 468 6.18 3.33 36.82
C PRO A 468 5.53 2.83 38.11
N ASN A 469 4.89 3.73 38.88
CA ASN A 469 4.13 3.32 40.08
C ASN A 469 2.98 2.37 39.74
N SER A 470 2.35 2.56 38.58
CA SER A 470 1.44 1.58 37.99
C SER A 470 1.31 1.77 36.47
N MET A 471 0.81 0.74 35.80
CA MET A 471 0.37 0.78 34.41
C MET A 471 -1.14 0.67 34.37
N VAL A 472 -1.81 1.50 33.55
CA VAL A 472 -3.27 1.47 33.39
C VAL A 472 -3.62 1.16 31.94
N LEU A 473 -4.37 0.08 31.74
CA LEU A 473 -5.12 -0.15 30.51
C LEU A 473 -6.39 0.69 30.58
N SER A 474 -6.61 1.56 29.59
CA SER A 474 -7.71 2.52 29.58
C SER A 474 -8.49 2.49 28.27
N MET A 475 -9.82 2.55 28.36
CA MET A 475 -10.71 2.82 27.24
C MET A 475 -11.95 3.60 27.72
N PRO A 476 -12.82 4.11 26.84
CA PRO A 476 -14.01 4.84 27.26
C PRO A 476 -14.94 3.99 28.13
N GLY A 477 -15.01 4.32 29.43
CA GLY A 477 -15.86 3.67 30.43
C GLY A 477 -15.19 2.58 31.29
N GLU A 478 -14.00 2.09 30.93
CA GLU A 478 -13.32 0.99 31.63
C GLU A 478 -11.83 1.31 31.85
N ARG A 479 -11.29 0.96 33.02
CA ARG A 479 -9.87 1.12 33.38
C ARG A 479 -9.41 -0.05 34.25
N TYR A 480 -8.27 -0.64 33.92
CA TYR A 480 -7.64 -1.70 34.71
C TYR A 480 -6.20 -1.31 35.07
N THR A 481 -5.85 -1.45 36.34
CA THR A 481 -4.55 -1.04 36.89
C THR A 481 -3.71 -2.25 37.22
N HIS A 482 -2.48 -2.26 36.75
CA HIS A 482 -1.47 -3.27 37.01
C HIS A 482 -0.27 -2.62 37.71
N VAL A 483 0.34 -3.33 38.65
CA VAL A 483 1.58 -2.90 39.30
C VAL A 483 2.73 -3.71 38.68
N PRO A 484 3.81 -3.07 38.19
CA PRO A 484 4.98 -3.80 37.71
C PRO A 484 5.63 -4.66 38.81
N ASP A 485 6.21 -5.79 38.43
CA ASP A 485 7.02 -6.62 39.34
C ASP A 485 8.38 -5.96 39.67
N GLU A 486 9.19 -6.63 40.49
CA GLU A 486 10.54 -6.16 40.88
C GLU A 486 11.51 -5.95 39.70
N ARG A 487 11.18 -6.47 38.51
CA ARG A 487 11.93 -6.32 37.26
C ARG A 487 11.26 -5.35 36.28
N GLY A 488 10.23 -4.62 36.72
CA GLY A 488 9.47 -3.69 35.88
C GLY A 488 8.50 -4.36 34.92
N ARG A 489 8.15 -5.64 35.12
CA ARG A 489 7.30 -6.40 34.20
C ARG A 489 5.83 -6.35 34.59
N VAL A 490 4.97 -6.23 33.58
CA VAL A 490 3.52 -6.39 33.67
C VAL A 490 3.09 -7.43 32.64
N VAL A 491 2.52 -8.54 33.08
CA VAL A 491 1.95 -9.57 32.19
C VAL A 491 0.46 -9.31 32.01
N ILE A 492 0.03 -9.21 30.75
CA ILE A 492 -1.37 -9.11 30.35
C ILE A 492 -1.84 -10.47 29.85
N ASP A 493 -2.69 -11.08 30.67
CA ASP A 493 -3.40 -12.32 30.35
C ASP A 493 -4.84 -12.01 29.89
N PRO A 494 -5.17 -12.23 28.60
CA PRO A 494 -6.51 -11.99 28.06
C PRO A 494 -7.57 -13.02 28.52
N SER A 495 -7.16 -14.17 29.07
CA SER A 495 -8.09 -15.21 29.57
C SER A 495 -8.70 -14.81 30.93
N VAL A 496 -7.97 -14.01 31.73
CA VAL A 496 -8.37 -13.66 33.10
C VAL A 496 -9.44 -12.55 33.11
N GLY A 497 -10.69 -12.99 32.98
CA GLY A 497 -11.89 -12.40 33.61
C GLY A 497 -12.39 -11.02 33.19
N HIS A 498 -11.52 -10.03 32.99
CA HIS A 498 -11.88 -8.61 33.14
C HIS A 498 -11.67 -7.76 31.87
N LEU A 499 -10.78 -8.14 30.97
CA LEU A 499 -10.52 -7.37 29.75
C LEU A 499 -11.60 -7.63 28.68
N THR A 500 -12.36 -6.59 28.33
CA THR A 500 -13.31 -6.66 27.21
C THR A 500 -12.54 -6.70 25.88
N ALA A 501 -13.07 -7.47 24.91
CA ALA A 501 -12.42 -7.73 23.62
C ALA A 501 -12.47 -6.50 22.69
N ARG A 502 -11.54 -5.56 22.92
CA ARG A 502 -11.43 -4.23 22.30
C ARG A 502 -9.97 -3.76 22.27
N ALA A 503 -9.71 -2.60 21.65
CA ALA A 503 -8.45 -1.89 21.78
C ALA A 503 -8.40 -1.09 23.09
N TRP A 504 -7.31 -1.23 23.83
CA TRP A 504 -7.01 -0.58 25.10
C TRP A 504 -5.80 0.34 24.93
N ASP A 505 -5.89 1.60 25.34
CA ASP A 505 -4.72 2.48 25.43
C ASP A 505 -3.85 2.08 26.63
N VAL A 506 -2.53 1.99 26.45
CA VAL A 506 -1.59 1.71 27.54
C VAL A 506 -1.03 3.03 28.11
N MET A 507 -1.28 3.25 29.39
CA MET A 507 -0.85 4.44 30.13
C MET A 507 0.13 4.03 31.23
N ARG A 508 1.25 4.75 31.37
CA ARG A 508 2.07 4.72 32.60
C ARG A 508 1.55 5.76 33.59
N VAL A 509 1.71 5.49 34.88
CA VAL A 509 1.33 6.40 35.98
C VAL A 509 2.50 6.56 36.94
N ASP A 510 2.97 7.80 37.07
CA ASP A 510 4.08 8.22 37.92
C ASP A 510 3.56 9.30 38.88
N GLY A 511 3.35 8.94 40.14
CA GLY A 511 2.60 9.75 41.10
C GLY A 511 1.19 10.07 40.61
N GLU A 512 0.84 11.35 40.51
CA GLU A 512 -0.43 11.82 39.96
C GLU A 512 -0.44 11.93 38.43
N ARG A 513 0.71 11.78 37.77
CA ARG A 513 0.85 12.00 36.32
C ARG A 513 0.56 10.71 35.55
N SER A 514 -0.45 10.75 34.68
CA SER A 514 -0.71 9.69 33.69
C SER A 514 -0.26 10.13 32.30
N THR A 515 0.56 9.32 31.63
CA THR A 515 1.03 9.55 30.25
C THR A 515 0.86 8.29 29.41
N ALA A 516 0.63 8.46 28.11
CA ALA A 516 0.58 7.33 27.19
C ALA A 516 1.99 6.77 26.97
N VAL A 517 2.09 5.44 26.81
CA VAL A 517 3.37 4.80 26.48
C VAL A 517 3.60 4.93 24.97
N GLU A 518 4.63 5.66 24.55
CA GLU A 518 4.89 6.03 23.15
C GLU A 518 6.27 5.57 22.64
N ASP A 519 7.29 5.49 23.49
CA ASP A 519 8.60 4.91 23.18
C ASP A 519 8.65 3.43 23.60
N VAL A 520 8.40 2.54 22.63
CA VAL A 520 8.33 1.10 22.83
C VAL A 520 9.05 0.33 21.73
N GLN A 521 9.78 -0.71 22.13
CA GLN A 521 10.25 -1.78 21.25
C GLN A 521 9.29 -2.96 21.41
N ILE A 522 8.71 -3.47 20.33
CA ILE A 522 7.70 -4.53 20.37
C ILE A 522 8.24 -5.77 19.65
N HIS A 523 8.46 -6.83 20.40
CA HIS A 523 8.78 -8.16 19.89
C HIS A 523 7.49 -8.98 19.86
N GLN A 524 7.12 -9.46 18.68
CA GLN A 524 5.91 -10.26 18.50
C GLN A 524 6.30 -11.69 18.15
N TYR A 525 6.50 -12.51 19.19
CA TYR A 525 6.87 -13.92 19.11
C TYR A 525 5.69 -14.82 18.72
N GLY A 526 4.98 -14.40 17.67
CA GLY A 526 3.89 -15.10 17.01
C GLY A 526 2.62 -15.31 17.84
N TYR A 527 1.57 -15.69 17.12
CA TYR A 527 0.38 -16.29 17.70
C TYR A 527 0.23 -17.69 17.08
N PRO A 528 0.65 -18.76 17.76
CA PRO A 528 -0.08 -20.00 17.63
C PRO A 528 -1.46 -19.73 18.21
N LEU A 529 -2.45 -19.69 17.34
CA LEU A 529 -3.64 -20.48 17.60
C LEU A 529 -3.79 -21.33 16.36
N ARG A 530 -2.94 -22.36 16.23
CA ARG A 530 -3.42 -23.50 15.49
C ARG A 530 -4.64 -24.00 16.25
N PRO A 531 -5.76 -24.32 15.61
CA PRO A 531 -6.98 -24.66 16.32
C PRO A 531 -6.83 -25.83 17.31
N GLU A 532 -5.88 -26.73 17.06
CA GLU A 532 -5.48 -27.83 17.94
C GLU A 532 -4.63 -27.45 19.16
N ASP A 533 -3.94 -26.30 19.14
CA ASP A 533 -2.98 -25.88 20.17
C ASP A 533 -3.62 -25.09 21.33
N THR A 534 -4.91 -24.74 21.23
CA THR A 534 -5.60 -23.88 22.22
C THR A 534 -7.01 -24.35 22.64
N PRO A 535 -7.39 -24.21 23.93
CA PRO A 535 -8.75 -24.47 24.39
C PRO A 535 -9.74 -23.32 24.11
N GLU A 536 -9.28 -22.07 23.99
CA GLU A 536 -10.14 -20.92 23.67
C GLU A 536 -9.40 -19.83 22.88
N LEU A 537 -10.15 -18.92 22.26
CA LEU A 537 -9.55 -17.72 21.66
C LEU A 537 -9.35 -16.69 22.78
N ALA A 538 -8.11 -16.44 23.19
CA ALA A 538 -7.76 -15.39 24.16
C ALA A 538 -6.38 -14.79 23.81
N LEU A 539 -6.35 -13.57 23.25
CA LEU A 539 -5.12 -12.93 22.76
C LEU A 539 -5.05 -11.45 23.17
N ALA A 540 -3.88 -11.00 23.59
CA ALA A 540 -3.52 -9.58 23.64
C ALA A 540 -2.59 -9.24 22.46
N ILE A 541 -2.95 -8.27 21.63
CA ILE A 541 -2.16 -7.88 20.45
C ILE A 541 -1.58 -6.47 20.61
N PRO A 542 -0.26 -6.31 20.78
CA PRO A 542 0.36 -5.00 20.84
C PRO A 542 0.32 -4.35 19.45
N THR A 543 -0.16 -3.12 19.43
CA THR A 543 -0.31 -2.28 18.25
C THR A 543 0.05 -0.84 18.60
N ARG A 544 0.23 0.01 17.60
CA ARG A 544 0.39 1.45 17.82
C ARG A 544 -0.75 2.22 17.16
N SER A 545 -1.39 3.11 17.90
CA SER A 545 -2.39 4.04 17.38
C SER A 545 -1.82 4.90 16.23
N ALA A 546 -2.71 5.62 15.54
CA ALA A 546 -2.31 6.62 14.54
C ALA A 546 -1.43 7.75 15.13
N LYS A 547 -1.45 7.95 16.45
CA LYS A 547 -0.60 8.91 17.17
C LYS A 547 0.65 8.27 17.79
N GLY A 548 1.01 7.05 17.40
CA GLY A 548 2.22 6.35 17.87
C GLY A 548 2.10 5.63 19.22
N ARG A 549 1.09 5.96 20.05
CA ARG A 549 0.82 5.34 21.36
C ARG A 549 0.61 3.84 21.29
N LEU A 550 1.17 3.10 22.25
CA LEU A 550 0.93 1.68 22.45
C LEU A 550 -0.55 1.42 22.79
N GLN A 551 -1.14 0.46 22.09
CA GLN A 551 -2.47 -0.07 22.34
C GLN A 551 -2.43 -1.60 22.38
N LEU A 552 -3.16 -2.22 23.30
CA LEU A 552 -3.38 -3.68 23.30
C LEU A 552 -4.77 -3.97 22.73
N HIS A 553 -4.83 -4.66 21.60
CA HIS A 553 -6.07 -5.16 21.04
C HIS A 553 -6.37 -6.55 21.59
N VAL A 554 -7.29 -6.61 22.56
CA VAL A 554 -7.72 -7.85 23.21
C VAL A 554 -8.77 -8.56 22.35
N ARG A 555 -8.55 -9.84 22.08
CA ARG A 555 -9.52 -10.75 21.45
C ARG A 555 -9.89 -11.83 22.45
N ARG A 556 -11.18 -12.10 22.63
CA ARG A 556 -11.64 -13.19 23.49
C ARG A 556 -12.93 -13.85 23.00
N ALA A 557 -12.97 -15.18 22.96
CA ALA A 557 -14.18 -15.99 22.78
C ALA A 557 -14.01 -17.39 23.39
N ALA A 558 -14.82 -17.70 24.43
CA ALA A 558 -14.81 -19.00 25.10
C ALA A 558 -15.24 -20.17 24.21
N HIS A 559 -16.02 -19.89 23.16
CA HIS A 559 -16.35 -20.84 22.10
C HIS A 559 -16.15 -20.17 20.75
N HIS A 560 -15.19 -20.69 19.98
CA HIS A 560 -14.81 -20.15 18.68
C HIS A 560 -14.62 -21.26 17.65
N ALA A 561 -15.19 -21.06 16.47
CA ALA A 561 -14.99 -21.86 15.28
C ALA A 561 -14.15 -21.04 14.31
N GLU A 562 -12.86 -21.35 14.26
CA GLU A 562 -11.86 -20.72 13.41
C GLU A 562 -12.08 -21.20 11.96
N VAL A 563 -12.34 -20.27 11.05
CA VAL A 563 -12.64 -20.55 9.64
C VAL A 563 -11.34 -20.63 8.86
N GLU A 564 -11.03 -21.84 8.40
CA GLU A 564 -9.82 -22.14 7.62
C GLU A 564 -10.01 -21.77 6.14
N HIS A 565 -11.19 -22.07 5.59
CA HIS A 565 -11.51 -21.90 4.18
C HIS A 565 -12.99 -21.53 3.96
N VAL A 566 -13.25 -20.65 3.00
CA VAL A 566 -14.60 -20.41 2.48
C VAL A 566 -14.58 -20.50 0.96
N GLU A 567 -15.29 -21.49 0.44
CA GLU A 567 -15.47 -21.71 -0.98
C GLU A 567 -16.83 -21.16 -1.44
N VAL A 568 -16.85 -20.61 -2.65
CA VAL A 568 -18.07 -20.13 -3.29
C VAL A 568 -18.07 -20.67 -4.72
N GLN A 569 -18.74 -21.81 -4.90
CA GLN A 569 -18.75 -22.57 -6.15
C GLN A 569 -20.14 -23.19 -6.36
N ASP A 570 -20.54 -23.37 -7.63
CA ASP A 570 -21.78 -24.05 -8.05
C ASP A 570 -23.07 -23.51 -7.39
N GLY A 571 -23.06 -22.22 -7.03
CA GLY A 571 -24.18 -21.54 -6.38
C GLY A 571 -24.27 -21.75 -4.86
N LEU A 572 -23.31 -22.44 -4.26
CA LEU A 572 -23.25 -22.74 -2.83
C LEU A 572 -22.11 -21.98 -2.14
N ILE A 573 -22.22 -21.84 -0.82
CA ILE A 573 -21.17 -21.29 0.05
C ILE A 573 -20.75 -22.40 1.03
N THR A 574 -19.56 -22.96 0.84
CA THR A 574 -18.98 -23.95 1.76
C THR A 574 -18.13 -23.23 2.79
N VAL A 575 -18.38 -23.45 4.07
CA VAL A 575 -17.58 -22.94 5.18
C VAL A 575 -16.90 -24.13 5.86
N GLN A 576 -15.57 -24.14 5.87
CA GLN A 576 -14.75 -25.12 6.56
C GLN A 576 -13.94 -24.45 7.67
N GLY A 577 -13.74 -25.18 8.76
CA GLY A 577 -12.97 -24.69 9.88
C GLY A 577 -12.89 -25.68 11.03
N HIS A 578 -12.41 -25.19 12.16
CA HIS A 578 -12.14 -25.99 13.33
C HIS A 578 -12.67 -25.33 14.62
N LEU A 579 -13.29 -26.13 15.48
CA LEU A 579 -13.85 -25.69 16.76
C LEU A 579 -12.78 -25.78 17.87
N LEU A 580 -12.40 -24.63 18.44
CA LEU A 580 -11.38 -24.56 19.50
C LEU A 580 -11.83 -25.32 20.76
N GLY A 581 -10.87 -26.00 21.41
CA GLY A 581 -11.05 -26.62 22.72
C GLY A 581 -12.02 -27.79 22.84
N ARG A 582 -12.48 -28.38 21.73
CA ARG A 582 -13.41 -29.54 21.75
C ARG A 582 -12.81 -30.75 21.03
N THR A 583 -12.56 -31.81 21.79
CA THR A 583 -11.98 -33.09 21.32
C THR A 583 -13.01 -34.21 21.14
N ALA A 584 -14.30 -33.90 21.34
CA ALA A 584 -15.40 -34.83 21.20
C ALA A 584 -16.22 -34.50 19.94
N PRO A 585 -16.52 -35.48 19.06
CA PRO A 585 -17.29 -35.25 17.85
C PRO A 585 -18.74 -34.85 18.18
N ASP A 586 -19.32 -34.03 17.31
CA ASP A 586 -20.72 -33.61 17.38
C ASP A 586 -21.42 -33.77 16.02
N PRO A 587 -22.00 -34.93 15.73
CA PRO A 587 -22.67 -35.19 14.46
C PRO A 587 -24.01 -34.46 14.31
N ARG A 588 -24.44 -33.67 15.32
CA ARG A 588 -25.68 -32.88 15.30
C ARG A 588 -25.45 -31.38 15.39
N ALA A 589 -24.19 -30.94 15.32
CA ALA A 589 -23.86 -29.53 15.22
C ALA A 589 -24.41 -28.91 13.93
N ARG A 590 -24.84 -27.65 14.02
CA ARG A 590 -25.54 -26.92 12.97
C ARG A 590 -24.94 -25.53 12.80
N LEU A 591 -24.67 -25.13 11.56
CA LEU A 591 -24.35 -23.74 11.24
C LEU A 591 -25.68 -22.97 11.14
N THR A 592 -25.86 -22.00 12.02
CA THR A 592 -27.04 -21.12 12.01
C THR A 592 -26.71 -19.78 11.39
N VAL A 593 -27.59 -19.30 10.52
CA VAL A 593 -27.47 -18.04 9.78
C VAL A 593 -28.61 -17.14 10.23
N ARG A 594 -28.30 -16.07 10.98
CA ARG A 594 -29.29 -15.26 11.72
C ARG A 594 -29.34 -13.83 11.22
N LEU A 595 -30.53 -13.29 10.95
CA LEU A 595 -30.69 -11.91 10.49
C LEU A 595 -30.37 -10.93 11.62
N ARG A 596 -29.38 -10.05 11.43
CA ARG A 596 -28.89 -9.15 12.49
C ARG A 596 -29.93 -8.14 12.98
N SER A 597 -30.86 -7.72 12.13
CA SER A 597 -31.97 -6.81 12.50
C SER A 597 -33.12 -7.51 13.23
N ALA A 598 -33.24 -8.84 13.13
CA ALA A 598 -34.29 -9.63 13.75
C ALA A 598 -33.79 -11.06 14.03
N SER A 599 -33.01 -11.26 15.08
CA SER A 599 -32.27 -12.51 15.35
C SER A 599 -33.12 -13.79 15.46
N LYS A 600 -34.43 -13.68 15.72
CA LYS A 600 -35.39 -14.79 15.66
C LYS A 600 -35.58 -15.36 14.24
N VAL A 601 -35.17 -14.62 13.22
CA VAL A 601 -35.17 -15.02 11.82
C VAL A 601 -33.85 -15.72 11.54
N MET A 602 -33.91 -17.03 11.36
CA MET A 602 -32.72 -17.82 11.09
C MET A 602 -32.96 -18.97 10.10
N ARG A 603 -31.85 -19.48 9.57
CA ARG A 603 -31.73 -20.76 8.85
C ARG A 603 -30.71 -21.62 9.57
N GLU A 604 -30.82 -22.93 9.39
CA GLU A 604 -29.90 -23.91 9.93
C GLU A 604 -29.41 -24.82 8.81
N PHE A 605 -28.12 -25.11 8.82
CA PHE A 605 -27.45 -25.99 7.88
C PHE A 605 -26.70 -27.05 8.69
N SER A 606 -26.58 -28.27 8.15
CA SER A 606 -25.79 -29.33 8.78
C SER A 606 -24.32 -28.90 8.83
N ALA A 607 -23.69 -29.04 10.00
CA ALA A 607 -22.29 -28.68 10.22
C ALA A 607 -21.66 -29.63 11.25
N PRO A 608 -21.61 -30.95 10.98
CA PRO A 608 -21.12 -31.94 11.93
C PRO A 608 -19.65 -31.66 12.27
N VAL A 609 -19.32 -31.76 13.56
CA VAL A 609 -17.95 -31.60 14.07
C VAL A 609 -17.32 -32.99 14.22
N ALA A 610 -16.17 -33.19 13.61
CA ALA A 610 -15.37 -34.42 13.67
C ALA A 610 -14.59 -34.53 15.01
N PRO A 611 -14.01 -35.70 15.34
CA PRO A 611 -13.27 -35.87 16.60
C PRO A 611 -12.02 -34.99 16.72
N ASP A 612 -11.46 -34.58 15.59
CA ASP A 612 -10.34 -33.65 15.49
C ASP A 612 -10.78 -32.17 15.52
N GLY A 613 -12.04 -31.87 15.82
CA GLY A 613 -12.56 -30.51 15.91
C GLY A 613 -13.01 -29.89 14.58
N LYS A 614 -12.74 -30.52 13.42
CA LYS A 614 -13.09 -29.97 12.11
C LYS A 614 -14.58 -30.03 11.80
N PHE A 615 -15.08 -29.03 11.09
CA PHE A 615 -16.45 -29.01 10.57
C PHE A 615 -16.49 -28.51 9.12
N THR A 616 -17.49 -28.99 8.38
CA THR A 616 -17.85 -28.49 7.06
C THR A 616 -19.33 -28.18 7.05
N ALA A 617 -19.70 -26.95 6.66
CA ALA A 617 -21.07 -26.52 6.51
C ALA A 617 -21.30 -26.03 5.08
N VAL A 618 -22.36 -26.52 4.43
CA VAL A 618 -22.76 -26.07 3.10
C VAL A 618 -24.01 -25.21 3.23
N VAL A 619 -23.88 -23.93 2.88
CA VAL A 619 -24.97 -22.95 2.90
C VAL A 619 -25.48 -22.76 1.49
N ASP A 620 -26.75 -23.11 1.28
CA ASP A 620 -27.52 -22.70 0.10
C ASP A 620 -27.98 -21.24 0.29
N PRO A 621 -27.50 -20.28 -0.52
CA PRO A 621 -27.89 -18.88 -0.38
C PRO A 621 -29.36 -18.62 -0.74
N SER A 622 -29.98 -19.49 -1.54
CA SER A 622 -31.38 -19.35 -1.97
C SER A 622 -32.37 -19.44 -0.82
N VAL A 623 -32.08 -20.25 0.21
CA VAL A 623 -32.91 -20.36 1.41
C VAL A 623 -32.65 -19.25 2.44
N VAL A 624 -31.51 -18.54 2.34
CA VAL A 624 -31.17 -17.40 3.20
C VAL A 624 -31.92 -16.14 2.79
N VAL A 625 -31.96 -15.85 1.48
CA VAL A 625 -32.62 -14.64 0.93
C VAL A 625 -34.13 -14.65 1.24
N ARG A 626 -34.64 -13.59 1.88
CA ARG A 626 -36.05 -13.55 2.35
C ARG A 626 -37.08 -13.20 1.27
N GLY A 627 -36.67 -13.01 0.03
CA GLY A 627 -37.53 -12.46 -1.03
C GLY A 627 -37.90 -10.98 -0.86
N GLY A 628 -37.39 -10.31 0.18
CA GLY A 628 -37.52 -8.87 0.37
C GLY A 628 -36.56 -8.12 -0.55
N GLN A 629 -37.03 -7.72 -1.73
CA GLN A 629 -36.18 -7.15 -2.76
C GLN A 629 -35.89 -5.66 -2.50
N GLY A 630 -34.61 -5.28 -2.56
CA GLY A 630 -34.14 -3.89 -2.50
C GLY A 630 -33.36 -3.52 -1.24
N GLU A 631 -33.50 -4.26 -0.13
CA GLU A 631 -32.78 -3.97 1.11
C GLU A 631 -31.54 -4.87 1.27
N SER A 632 -30.43 -4.31 1.75
CA SER A 632 -29.21 -5.07 2.06
C SER A 632 -29.29 -5.64 3.47
N GLU A 633 -29.52 -6.94 3.60
CA GLU A 633 -29.55 -7.62 4.90
C GLU A 633 -28.15 -8.07 5.32
N ARG A 634 -27.91 -8.14 6.63
CA ARG A 634 -26.67 -8.67 7.22
C ARG A 634 -27.00 -9.84 8.13
N TRP A 635 -26.34 -10.96 7.89
CA TRP A 635 -26.58 -12.23 8.57
C TRP A 635 -25.35 -12.65 9.36
N GLU A 636 -25.51 -12.95 10.64
CA GLU A 636 -24.46 -13.49 11.51
C GLU A 636 -24.45 -15.02 11.46
N LEU A 637 -23.25 -15.62 11.39
CA LEU A 637 -23.06 -17.07 11.45
C LEU A 637 -22.70 -17.50 12.88
N ARG A 638 -23.32 -18.58 13.37
CA ARG A 638 -23.01 -19.25 14.64
C ARG A 638 -23.07 -20.76 14.50
N LEU A 639 -22.03 -21.45 14.95
CA LEU A 639 -22.01 -22.91 15.04
C LEU A 639 -22.66 -23.30 16.37
N VAL A 640 -23.82 -23.97 16.29
CA VAL A 640 -24.60 -24.40 17.46
C VAL A 640 -24.42 -25.89 17.66
N LEU A 641 -24.00 -26.28 18.86
CA LEU A 641 -23.66 -27.65 19.21
C LEU A 641 -24.87 -28.40 19.77
N SER A 642 -24.76 -29.73 19.89
CA SER A 642 -25.87 -30.59 20.35
C SER A 642 -26.28 -30.37 21.81
N ASP A 643 -25.40 -29.78 22.62
CA ASP A 643 -25.66 -29.36 24.01
C ASP A 643 -26.31 -27.97 24.11
N GLY A 644 -26.51 -27.27 22.99
CA GLY A 644 -27.09 -25.94 22.92
C GLY A 644 -26.09 -24.79 23.10
N SER A 645 -24.80 -25.08 23.29
CA SER A 645 -23.76 -24.05 23.27
C SER A 645 -23.56 -23.47 21.86
N GLU A 646 -23.10 -22.21 21.79
CA GLU A 646 -22.88 -21.51 20.52
C GLU A 646 -21.44 -20.99 20.40
N ALA A 647 -20.74 -21.44 19.37
CA ALA A 647 -19.46 -20.87 18.98
C ALA A 647 -19.65 -19.67 18.04
N THR A 648 -18.79 -18.66 18.21
CA THR A 648 -18.60 -17.61 17.21
C THR A 648 -17.95 -18.22 15.97
N VAL A 649 -18.44 -17.90 14.77
CA VAL A 649 -17.80 -18.33 13.50
C VAL A 649 -17.05 -17.12 12.94
N GLY A 650 -15.76 -17.28 12.72
CA GLY A 650 -14.88 -16.21 12.26
C GLY A 650 -13.49 -16.74 11.96
N ARG A 651 -12.61 -15.87 11.49
CA ARG A 651 -11.20 -16.22 11.26
C ARG A 651 -10.35 -15.31 12.09
N HIS A 652 -9.26 -15.80 12.65
CA HIS A 652 -8.20 -15.00 13.24
C HIS A 652 -7.02 -14.88 12.28
N LEU A 653 -6.58 -13.65 12.00
CA LEU A 653 -5.29 -13.41 11.35
C LEU A 653 -4.26 -12.94 12.39
N PRO A 654 -3.29 -13.79 12.78
CA PRO A 654 -2.18 -13.44 13.67
C PRO A 654 -1.53 -12.12 13.30
N GLY A 655 -1.48 -11.18 14.24
CA GLY A 655 -0.87 -9.85 14.06
C GLY A 655 -1.63 -8.86 13.17
N VAL A 656 -2.87 -9.15 12.75
CA VAL A 656 -3.68 -8.24 11.92
C VAL A 656 -4.92 -7.77 12.69
N VAL A 657 -5.21 -6.47 12.64
CA VAL A 657 -6.43 -5.87 13.22
C VAL A 657 -7.32 -5.35 12.09
N GLY A 658 -8.52 -5.93 11.95
CA GLY A 658 -9.60 -5.45 11.07
C GLY A 658 -9.40 -5.71 9.57
N TYR A 659 -9.59 -6.95 9.13
CA TYR A 659 -9.27 -7.42 7.76
C TYR A 659 -10.46 -7.57 6.80
N LYS A 660 -11.60 -6.91 7.09
CA LYS A 660 -12.80 -6.86 6.19
C LYS A 660 -12.56 -6.36 4.75
N HIS A 661 -11.35 -5.86 4.44
CA HIS A 661 -10.92 -5.34 3.15
C HIS A 661 -9.72 -6.11 2.56
N ILE A 662 -9.34 -7.22 3.18
CA ILE A 662 -8.17 -8.04 2.82
C ILE A 662 -8.63 -9.34 2.17
N ILE A 663 -9.63 -10.00 2.75
CA ILE A 663 -10.26 -11.20 2.20
C ILE A 663 -11.60 -10.78 1.56
N GLU A 664 -11.71 -10.98 0.25
CA GLU A 664 -12.89 -10.68 -0.56
C GLU A 664 -13.34 -11.97 -1.27
N TYR A 665 -14.45 -12.56 -0.83
CA TYR A 665 -15.07 -13.71 -1.50
C TYR A 665 -15.98 -13.25 -2.64
N PRO A 666 -16.15 -14.03 -3.72
CA PRO A 666 -17.11 -13.70 -4.77
C PRO A 666 -18.54 -13.83 -4.24
N SER A 667 -19.49 -13.20 -4.93
CA SER A 667 -20.91 -13.26 -4.59
C SER A 667 -21.63 -14.34 -5.39
N VAL A 668 -22.57 -15.03 -4.75
CA VAL A 668 -23.55 -15.91 -5.42
C VAL A 668 -24.76 -15.10 -5.86
N GLU A 669 -25.15 -15.19 -7.13
CA GLU A 669 -26.41 -14.63 -7.61
C GLU A 669 -27.58 -15.59 -7.31
N VAL A 670 -28.61 -15.08 -6.63
CA VAL A 670 -29.82 -15.81 -6.27
C VAL A 670 -31.01 -15.15 -6.95
N SER A 671 -31.54 -15.79 -8.00
CA SER A 671 -32.67 -15.29 -8.78
C SER A 671 -33.91 -16.17 -8.58
N PRO A 672 -34.72 -15.93 -7.53
CA PRO A 672 -35.88 -16.78 -7.21
C PRO A 672 -37.03 -16.67 -8.23
N ASN A 673 -37.09 -15.58 -9.00
CA ASN A 673 -38.01 -15.39 -10.13
C ASN A 673 -37.28 -14.62 -11.25
N GLN A 674 -37.50 -14.99 -12.52
CA GLN A 674 -36.62 -14.74 -13.68
C GLN A 674 -36.30 -13.27 -14.08
N ALA A 675 -36.69 -12.26 -13.30
CA ALA A 675 -36.32 -10.84 -13.53
C ALA A 675 -35.77 -10.12 -12.29
N TYR A 676 -35.67 -10.79 -11.13
CA TYR A 676 -35.18 -10.19 -9.89
C TYR A 676 -34.34 -11.17 -9.10
N GLY A 677 -33.19 -10.71 -8.61
CA GLY A 677 -32.35 -11.51 -7.74
C GLY A 677 -31.63 -10.68 -6.68
N SER A 678 -31.01 -11.39 -5.75
CA SER A 678 -30.10 -10.84 -4.75
C SER A 678 -28.73 -11.49 -4.93
N GLN A 679 -27.67 -10.72 -4.83
CA GLN A 679 -26.34 -11.27 -4.61
C GLN A 679 -26.15 -11.56 -3.11
N VAL A 680 -25.55 -12.71 -2.79
CA VAL A 680 -25.17 -13.10 -1.44
C VAL A 680 -23.67 -13.24 -1.39
N GLN A 681 -23.02 -12.48 -0.51
CA GLN A 681 -21.56 -12.44 -0.41
C GLN A 681 -21.11 -12.80 1.02
N PRO A 682 -20.21 -13.78 1.20
CA PRO A 682 -19.50 -13.97 2.45
C PRO A 682 -18.53 -12.80 2.70
N TYR A 683 -18.48 -12.30 3.94
CA TYR A 683 -17.54 -11.25 4.33
C TYR A 683 -17.18 -11.35 5.81
N TYR A 684 -16.00 -10.84 6.17
CA TYR A 684 -15.62 -10.66 7.57
C TYR A 684 -16.08 -9.31 8.11
N THR A 685 -16.64 -9.33 9.32
CA THR A 685 -17.05 -8.11 10.04
C THR A 685 -15.84 -7.36 10.62
N VAL A 686 -16.06 -6.17 11.19
CA VAL A 686 -15.01 -5.42 11.92
C VAL A 686 -14.48 -6.13 13.18
N ASN A 687 -15.20 -7.16 13.66
CA ASN A 687 -14.81 -8.00 14.78
C ASN A 687 -14.44 -9.41 14.27
N ASP A 688 -14.06 -9.52 12.99
CA ASP A 688 -13.53 -10.69 12.30
C ASP A 688 -14.40 -11.97 12.32
N ARG A 689 -15.69 -11.82 12.67
CA ARG A 689 -16.71 -12.87 12.47
C ARG A 689 -17.07 -12.97 10.99
N LEU A 690 -17.24 -14.19 10.51
CA LEU A 690 -17.79 -14.48 9.19
C LEU A 690 -19.29 -14.16 9.19
N ALA A 691 -19.75 -13.53 8.13
CA ALA A 691 -21.12 -13.09 7.95
C ALA A 691 -21.52 -13.20 6.48
N LEU A 692 -22.82 -13.24 6.20
CA LEU A 692 -23.34 -13.08 4.84
C LEU A 692 -23.98 -11.71 4.70
N MET A 693 -23.72 -11.04 3.58
CA MET A 693 -24.43 -9.85 3.16
C MET A 693 -25.31 -10.21 1.98
N THR A 694 -26.61 -9.94 2.07
CA THR A 694 -27.45 -9.89 0.88
C THR A 694 -27.42 -8.47 0.34
N SER A 695 -27.50 -8.33 -0.97
CA SER A 695 -27.72 -7.05 -1.64
C SER A 695 -28.59 -7.31 -2.88
N PRO A 696 -29.44 -6.37 -3.29
CA PRO A 696 -30.13 -6.51 -4.57
C PRO A 696 -29.09 -6.68 -5.69
N LEU A 697 -29.36 -7.55 -6.67
CA LEU A 697 -28.62 -7.49 -7.93
C LEU A 697 -28.85 -6.11 -8.57
N PRO A 698 -27.87 -5.57 -9.32
CA PRO A 698 -28.12 -4.44 -10.20
C PRO A 698 -29.35 -4.76 -11.07
N PRO A 699 -30.39 -3.91 -11.09
CA PRO A 699 -31.65 -4.21 -11.77
C PRO A 699 -31.55 -3.97 -13.28
N THR A 700 -30.47 -4.45 -13.90
CA THR A 700 -30.16 -4.31 -15.33
C THR A 700 -30.99 -5.28 -16.14
N LEU A 701 -31.94 -4.74 -16.89
CA LEU A 701 -32.68 -5.50 -17.91
C LEU A 701 -31.79 -5.77 -19.13
N GLY A 702 -31.87 -6.98 -19.67
CA GLY A 702 -31.32 -7.26 -20.99
C GLY A 702 -32.17 -6.54 -22.05
N VAL A 703 -31.55 -5.71 -22.86
CA VAL A 703 -32.24 -4.91 -23.88
C VAL A 703 -31.84 -5.40 -25.27
N GLN A 704 -32.78 -6.02 -25.97
CA GLN A 704 -32.59 -6.48 -27.33
C GLN A 704 -32.54 -5.29 -28.31
N ALA A 705 -33.37 -4.27 -28.08
CA ALA A 705 -33.38 -3.04 -28.86
C ALA A 705 -33.95 -1.85 -28.06
N THR A 706 -33.54 -0.63 -28.41
CA THR A 706 -34.19 0.60 -27.96
C THR A 706 -34.41 1.51 -29.15
N ASP A 707 -35.64 1.99 -29.32
CA ASP A 707 -35.98 3.08 -30.25
C ASP A 707 -36.29 4.34 -29.44
N VAL A 708 -35.76 5.48 -29.87
CA VAL A 708 -35.95 6.78 -29.20
C VAL A 708 -36.36 7.79 -30.24
N ARG A 709 -37.63 8.20 -30.20
CA ARG A 709 -38.25 9.11 -31.17
C ARG A 709 -38.58 10.45 -30.52
N PRO A 710 -38.25 11.59 -31.17
CA PRO A 710 -38.71 12.89 -30.67
C PRO A 710 -40.24 12.98 -30.76
N ARG A 711 -40.85 13.52 -29.69
CA ARG A 711 -42.26 13.88 -29.60
C ARG A 711 -42.37 15.42 -29.53
N HIS A 712 -43.56 15.96 -29.73
CA HIS A 712 -43.82 17.39 -29.55
C HIS A 712 -43.42 17.87 -28.14
N GLU A 713 -43.07 19.16 -28.02
CA GLU A 713 -42.75 19.85 -26.75
C GLU A 713 -41.55 19.29 -25.97
N GLY A 714 -40.47 18.91 -26.67
CA GLY A 714 -39.20 18.56 -26.00
C GLY A 714 -39.27 17.27 -25.17
N GLN A 715 -40.16 16.36 -25.55
CA GLN A 715 -40.25 15.02 -24.99
C GLN A 715 -39.61 14.00 -25.95
N LEU A 716 -38.99 12.97 -25.41
CA LEU A 716 -38.55 11.80 -26.18
C LEU A 716 -39.45 10.63 -25.81
N GLN A 717 -40.12 10.04 -26.79
CA GLN A 717 -40.80 8.77 -26.62
C GLN A 717 -39.75 7.66 -26.80
N MET A 718 -39.62 6.80 -25.80
CA MET A 718 -38.72 5.66 -25.82
C MET A 718 -39.53 4.38 -25.87
N GLU A 719 -39.14 3.48 -26.76
CA GLU A 719 -39.61 2.10 -26.80
C GLU A 719 -38.42 1.18 -26.51
N VAL A 720 -38.61 0.21 -25.61
CA VAL A 720 -37.57 -0.74 -25.23
C VAL A 720 -38.11 -2.14 -25.50
N LEU A 721 -37.35 -2.93 -26.26
CA LEU A 721 -37.59 -4.35 -26.44
C LEU A 721 -36.61 -5.12 -25.56
N LEU A 722 -37.14 -5.92 -24.65
CA LEU A 722 -36.37 -6.69 -23.68
C LEU A 722 -35.96 -8.05 -24.26
N ASP A 723 -34.87 -8.61 -23.74
CA ASP A 723 -34.43 -9.97 -24.08
C ASP A 723 -35.35 -11.05 -23.48
N LYS A 724 -36.12 -10.69 -22.44
CA LYS A 724 -36.96 -11.59 -21.63
C LYS A 724 -38.30 -10.93 -21.27
N VAL A 725 -39.27 -11.78 -20.97
CA VAL A 725 -40.61 -11.38 -20.51
C VAL A 725 -40.55 -10.92 -19.06
N LEU A 726 -41.20 -9.78 -18.75
CA LEU A 726 -41.30 -9.28 -17.38
C LEU A 726 -42.33 -10.05 -16.55
N PRO A 727 -42.12 -10.21 -15.23
CA PRO A 727 -43.15 -10.67 -14.30
C PRO A 727 -44.34 -9.71 -14.27
N GLU A 728 -45.54 -10.27 -14.04
CA GLU A 728 -46.76 -9.48 -13.88
C GLU A 728 -46.64 -8.51 -12.69
N GLY A 729 -46.96 -7.23 -12.93
CA GLY A 729 -46.83 -6.17 -11.92
C GLY A 729 -45.43 -5.55 -11.77
N ALA A 730 -44.45 -5.88 -12.63
CA ALA A 730 -43.14 -5.23 -12.63
C ALA A 730 -43.21 -3.70 -12.87
N GLU A 731 -42.56 -2.92 -12.01
CA GLU A 731 -42.24 -1.52 -12.28
C GLU A 731 -40.95 -1.43 -13.10
N CYS A 732 -40.94 -0.55 -14.10
CA CYS A 732 -39.76 -0.26 -14.90
C CYS A 732 -39.49 1.24 -14.89
N ALA A 733 -38.23 1.63 -14.89
CA ALA A 733 -37.80 3.00 -15.10
C ALA A 733 -36.51 3.06 -15.89
N VAL A 734 -36.17 4.26 -16.35
CA VAL A 734 -34.86 4.61 -16.86
C VAL A 734 -34.25 5.74 -16.01
N GLU A 735 -33.01 5.55 -15.58
CA GLU A 735 -32.24 6.49 -14.77
C GLU A 735 -31.16 7.16 -15.62
N ILE A 736 -31.12 8.50 -15.60
CA ILE A 736 -30.09 9.30 -16.27
C ILE A 736 -28.89 9.46 -15.33
N VAL A 737 -27.80 8.74 -15.60
CA VAL A 737 -26.59 8.74 -14.79
C VAL A 737 -25.81 10.07 -14.99
N ARG A 738 -25.47 10.75 -13.88
CA ARG A 738 -24.66 11.99 -13.88
C ARG A 738 -23.62 11.99 -12.75
N GLY A 739 -22.37 11.69 -13.07
CA GLY A 739 -21.27 11.69 -12.10
C GLY A 739 -21.46 10.64 -10.99
N VAL A 740 -21.11 11.01 -9.75
CA VAL A 740 -21.26 10.18 -8.54
C VAL A 740 -22.57 10.43 -7.77
N GLY A 741 -23.43 11.33 -8.25
CA GLY A 741 -24.73 11.65 -7.64
C GLY A 741 -25.88 10.81 -8.19
N ALA A 742 -27.03 10.86 -7.50
CA ALA A 742 -28.22 10.14 -7.94
C ALA A 742 -28.78 10.71 -9.26
N GLY A 743 -29.11 9.80 -10.19
CA GLY A 743 -29.69 10.14 -11.48
C GLY A 743 -31.19 10.48 -11.39
N GLN A 744 -31.70 11.21 -12.39
CA GLN A 744 -33.14 11.43 -12.49
C GLN A 744 -33.82 10.23 -13.16
N ARG A 745 -34.86 9.69 -12.51
CA ARG A 745 -35.61 8.50 -12.96
C ARG A 745 -36.88 8.89 -13.72
N PHE A 746 -37.23 8.11 -14.72
CA PHE A 746 -38.45 8.25 -15.54
C PHE A 746 -39.13 6.88 -15.70
N PRO A 747 -40.44 6.75 -15.43
CA PRO A 747 -41.12 5.47 -15.52
C PRO A 747 -41.27 4.97 -16.96
N LEU A 748 -41.25 3.65 -17.11
CA LEU A 748 -41.57 2.92 -18.34
C LEU A 748 -42.74 1.97 -18.03
N HIS A 749 -43.65 1.80 -18.99
CA HIS A 749 -44.87 1.03 -18.84
C HIS A 749 -44.98 -0.03 -19.95
N VAL A 750 -45.56 -1.19 -19.63
CA VAL A 750 -45.89 -2.21 -20.64
C VAL A 750 -46.98 -1.67 -21.58
N THR A 751 -46.85 -1.95 -22.88
CA THR A 751 -47.75 -1.41 -23.91
C THR A 751 -49.20 -1.93 -23.71
N PRO A 752 -50.21 -1.09 -23.41
CA PRO A 752 -51.49 -1.55 -22.85
C PRO A 752 -52.53 -2.07 -23.87
N ALA A 753 -52.10 -2.66 -24.98
CA ALA A 753 -53.00 -3.17 -26.02
C ALA A 753 -53.38 -4.65 -25.79
N ARG A 754 -54.64 -5.02 -26.09
CA ARG A 754 -55.05 -6.44 -26.16
C ARG A 754 -54.22 -7.16 -27.24
N GLY A 755 -53.39 -8.11 -26.84
CA GLY A 755 -52.46 -8.83 -27.73
C GLY A 755 -51.05 -8.20 -27.83
N ALA A 756 -50.67 -7.33 -26.89
CA ALA A 756 -49.32 -6.77 -26.84
C ALA A 756 -48.24 -7.81 -26.48
N ASP A 757 -47.04 -7.58 -27.02
CA ASP A 757 -45.82 -8.30 -26.67
C ASP A 757 -45.35 -7.89 -25.26
N PRO A 758 -45.29 -8.81 -24.29
CA PRO A 758 -44.92 -8.50 -22.91
C PRO A 758 -43.43 -8.19 -22.70
N THR A 759 -42.61 -8.25 -23.77
CA THR A 759 -41.22 -7.75 -23.78
C THR A 759 -41.11 -6.27 -24.17
N ARG A 760 -42.21 -5.60 -24.57
CA ARG A 760 -42.17 -4.23 -25.12
C ARG A 760 -42.67 -3.17 -24.14
N LEU A 761 -41.72 -2.38 -23.62
CA LEU A 761 -41.96 -1.21 -22.79
C LEU A 761 -42.04 0.08 -23.62
N GLN A 762 -42.86 1.02 -23.17
CA GLN A 762 -42.91 2.40 -23.68
C GLN A 762 -42.86 3.40 -22.52
N GLY A 763 -42.20 4.54 -22.73
CA GLY A 763 -42.21 5.64 -21.77
C GLY A 763 -41.85 6.98 -22.39
N VAL A 764 -41.99 8.06 -21.62
CA VAL A 764 -41.77 9.43 -22.09
C VAL A 764 -40.75 10.12 -21.19
N LEU A 765 -39.59 10.41 -21.78
CA LEU A 765 -38.52 11.19 -21.16
C LEU A 765 -38.77 12.68 -21.41
N LYS A 766 -38.77 13.49 -20.36
CA LYS A 766 -38.65 14.96 -20.53
C LYS A 766 -37.19 15.29 -20.82
N ARG A 767 -36.93 16.15 -21.82
CA ARG A 767 -35.59 16.67 -22.08
C ARG A 767 -35.11 17.51 -20.90
N LEU A 768 -33.96 17.15 -20.32
CA LEU A 768 -33.42 17.81 -19.13
C LEU A 768 -32.26 18.75 -19.45
N GLY A 769 -32.42 20.02 -19.07
CA GLY A 769 -31.38 21.03 -19.10
C GLY A 769 -31.39 21.89 -20.36
N LEU A 770 -32.22 22.94 -20.36
CA LEU A 770 -32.06 24.13 -21.22
C LEU A 770 -32.75 25.36 -20.61
N ASP A 771 -32.60 25.55 -19.29
CA ASP A 771 -32.91 26.84 -18.64
C ASP A 771 -31.72 27.79 -18.87
N GLY A 772 -31.76 28.50 -19.99
CA GLY A 772 -30.70 29.42 -20.41
C GLY A 772 -30.07 29.04 -21.75
N GLY A 773 -30.12 29.94 -22.73
CA GLY A 773 -29.73 29.66 -24.10
C GLY A 773 -28.22 29.62 -24.33
N THR A 774 -27.65 28.42 -24.51
CA THR A 774 -26.42 28.18 -25.28
C THR A 774 -26.50 26.81 -25.98
N SER A 775 -25.83 26.67 -27.13
CA SER A 775 -25.89 25.44 -27.93
C SER A 775 -25.02 24.32 -27.34
N ALA A 776 -25.62 23.44 -26.54
CA ALA A 776 -24.92 22.31 -25.93
C ALA A 776 -25.40 20.94 -26.48
N ARG A 777 -24.44 20.09 -26.85
CA ARG A 777 -24.69 18.66 -27.13
C ARG A 777 -24.83 17.93 -25.79
N SER A 778 -25.94 17.22 -25.59
CA SER A 778 -26.18 16.46 -24.36
C SER A 778 -26.02 14.96 -24.59
N SER A 779 -25.29 14.31 -23.70
CA SER A 779 -25.08 12.86 -23.69
C SER A 779 -25.47 12.36 -22.31
N TRP A 780 -26.19 11.25 -22.28
CA TRP A 780 -26.70 10.62 -21.07
C TRP A 780 -26.42 9.13 -21.13
N GLN A 781 -25.81 8.59 -20.08
CA GLN A 781 -25.87 7.15 -19.86
C GLN A 781 -27.22 6.84 -19.23
N LEU A 782 -27.98 5.96 -19.86
CA LEU A 782 -29.27 5.49 -19.40
C LEU A 782 -29.11 4.12 -18.78
N ARG A 783 -29.55 3.98 -17.54
CA ARG A 783 -29.71 2.68 -16.89
C ARG A 783 -31.16 2.29 -16.91
N PHE A 784 -31.48 1.12 -17.45
CA PHE A 784 -32.78 0.51 -17.25
C PHE A 784 -32.83 -0.11 -15.86
N LEU A 785 -33.88 0.21 -15.12
CA LEU A 785 -34.17 -0.30 -13.78
C LEU A 785 -35.47 -1.10 -13.84
N VAL A 786 -35.46 -2.31 -13.29
CA VAL A 786 -36.66 -3.10 -13.01
C VAL A 786 -36.81 -3.32 -11.50
N GLY A 787 -38.02 -3.22 -10.97
CA GLY A 787 -38.32 -3.51 -9.56
C GLY A 787 -39.74 -4.04 -9.39
N PRO A 788 -40.04 -4.80 -8.32
CA PRO A 788 -41.43 -5.03 -7.92
C PRO A 788 -42.10 -3.70 -7.48
N PRO A 789 -43.43 -3.66 -7.33
CA PRO A 789 -44.15 -2.45 -6.95
C PRO A 789 -43.55 -1.69 -5.75
N GLY A 790 -43.23 -0.41 -5.94
CA GLY A 790 -42.62 0.47 -4.95
C GLY A 790 -41.15 0.21 -4.62
N ALA A 791 -40.44 -0.62 -5.38
CA ALA A 791 -39.00 -0.87 -5.18
C ALA A 791 -38.10 0.17 -5.87
N LEU A 792 -38.56 0.79 -6.96
CA LEU A 792 -37.79 1.80 -7.69
C LEU A 792 -37.57 3.10 -6.89
N ASP A 793 -38.33 3.33 -5.82
CA ASP A 793 -38.11 4.40 -4.85
C ASP A 793 -37.06 4.05 -3.77
N ARG A 794 -36.62 2.78 -3.67
CA ARG A 794 -35.84 2.27 -2.53
C ARG A 794 -34.36 1.98 -2.82
N VAL A 795 -33.95 1.98 -4.09
CA VAL A 795 -32.57 1.65 -4.52
C VAL A 795 -31.69 2.91 -4.57
N PRO A 796 -30.59 3.01 -3.79
CA PRO A 796 -29.63 4.12 -3.88
C PRO A 796 -28.71 3.99 -5.12
N ALA A 797 -28.42 5.11 -5.77
CA ALA A 797 -27.96 5.17 -7.17
C ALA A 797 -26.42 5.13 -7.40
N SER A 798 -25.63 4.50 -6.53
CA SER A 798 -24.17 4.71 -6.46
C SER A 798 -23.29 3.54 -6.92
N THR A 799 -23.34 3.17 -8.22
CA THR A 799 -22.31 2.34 -8.89
C THR A 799 -22.38 2.41 -10.42
N VAL A 800 -21.25 2.72 -11.10
CA VAL A 800 -20.75 2.07 -12.35
C VAL A 800 -19.46 2.75 -12.87
N PRO A 801 -18.53 2.03 -13.54
CA PRO A 801 -17.30 2.58 -14.15
C PRO A 801 -17.55 3.12 -15.58
N GLY A 802 -16.62 3.93 -16.14
CA GLY A 802 -16.83 4.54 -17.46
C GLY A 802 -15.62 4.58 -18.41
N ARG A 803 -15.91 4.63 -19.71
CA ARG A 803 -15.15 5.25 -20.82
C ARG A 803 -15.99 5.28 -22.11
N THR A 804 -15.68 6.17 -23.06
CA THR A 804 -16.47 6.39 -24.30
C THR A 804 -15.58 6.84 -25.48
N HIS A 805 -15.91 6.45 -26.72
CA HIS A 805 -15.24 6.93 -27.95
C HIS A 805 -16.24 7.33 -29.07
N ARG A 806 -15.80 8.08 -30.10
CA ARG A 806 -16.65 8.78 -31.11
C ARG A 806 -16.35 8.41 -32.58
N ARG A 807 -17.37 8.45 -33.45
CA ARG A 807 -17.41 9.14 -34.78
C ARG A 807 -18.88 9.28 -35.29
N TRP A 808 -19.15 9.87 -36.48
CA TRP A 808 -20.39 10.61 -36.82
C TRP A 808 -21.02 10.31 -38.20
N HIS A 809 -22.31 10.69 -38.44
CA HIS A 809 -22.83 11.46 -39.60
C HIS A 809 -24.26 12.06 -39.32
N HIS A 810 -25.15 12.41 -40.28
CA HIS A 810 -26.01 13.65 -40.23
C HIS A 810 -27.57 13.59 -40.33
N GLY A 811 -28.32 14.31 -39.45
CA GLY A 811 -29.61 15.04 -39.70
C GLY A 811 -30.92 14.54 -39.03
N GLY A 812 -31.81 15.32 -38.35
CA GLY A 812 -31.93 16.77 -38.00
C GLY A 812 -33.11 17.10 -37.01
N HIS A 813 -32.97 18.06 -36.06
CA HIS A 813 -33.96 18.57 -35.03
C HIS A 813 -34.41 17.57 -33.93
N VAL A 814 -33.60 17.37 -32.88
CA VAL A 814 -33.02 16.05 -32.58
C VAL A 814 -32.41 15.48 -33.85
N ARG A 815 -31.13 15.80 -34.06
CA ARG A 815 -30.35 15.36 -35.21
C ARG A 815 -30.22 13.84 -35.29
N SER A 816 -30.15 13.22 -34.14
CA SER A 816 -30.14 11.78 -33.95
C SER A 816 -30.29 11.52 -32.46
N ALA A 817 -31.00 10.47 -32.09
CA ALA A 817 -30.73 9.74 -30.86
C ALA A 817 -29.86 8.54 -31.25
N THR A 818 -28.70 8.37 -30.62
CA THR A 818 -27.87 7.17 -30.84
C THR A 818 -27.81 6.38 -29.55
N VAL A 819 -28.26 5.14 -29.63
CA VAL A 819 -28.33 4.11 -28.59
C VAL A 819 -27.15 3.17 -28.80
N VAL A 820 -26.27 3.03 -27.81
CA VAL A 820 -25.17 2.06 -27.83
C VAL A 820 -25.32 1.14 -26.61
N PRO A 821 -25.53 -0.18 -26.79
CA PRO A 821 -25.49 -1.14 -25.69
C PRO A 821 -24.10 -1.15 -25.04
N MET A 822 -24.05 -1.27 -23.72
CA MET A 822 -22.81 -1.50 -22.98
C MET A 822 -22.76 -2.94 -22.49
N ASP A 823 -21.55 -3.49 -22.29
CA ASP A 823 -21.34 -4.86 -21.81
C ASP A 823 -21.96 -5.13 -20.41
N SER A 824 -22.40 -4.08 -19.71
CA SER A 824 -23.09 -4.12 -18.41
C SER A 824 -24.62 -4.14 -18.49
N GLY A 825 -25.23 -4.16 -19.68
CA GLY A 825 -26.68 -3.99 -19.87
C GLY A 825 -27.18 -2.54 -19.75
N ASP A 826 -26.31 -1.60 -19.37
CA ASP A 826 -26.59 -0.16 -19.50
C ASP A 826 -26.64 0.25 -21.00
N VAL A 827 -27.29 1.37 -21.31
CA VAL A 827 -27.41 1.89 -22.67
C VAL A 827 -26.98 3.35 -22.73
N HIS A 828 -26.01 3.66 -23.59
CA HIS A 828 -25.54 5.03 -23.78
C HIS A 828 -26.39 5.75 -24.83
N VAL A 829 -27.05 6.86 -24.45
CA VAL A 829 -27.92 7.65 -25.35
C VAL A 829 -27.38 9.06 -25.55
N THR A 830 -27.04 9.38 -26.80
CA THR A 830 -26.60 10.74 -27.20
C THR A 830 -27.66 11.44 -28.05
N VAL A 831 -28.02 12.67 -27.67
CA VAL A 831 -29.00 13.52 -28.37
C VAL A 831 -28.39 14.87 -28.71
N ALA A 832 -28.53 15.31 -29.96
CA ALA A 832 -27.97 16.57 -30.45
C ALA A 832 -29.04 17.42 -31.14
N ASP A 833 -29.04 18.73 -30.92
CA ASP A 833 -30.20 19.59 -31.23
C ASP A 833 -29.83 20.88 -31.99
N VAL A 834 -30.81 21.54 -32.61
CA VAL A 834 -30.62 22.79 -33.39
C VAL A 834 -31.76 23.78 -33.09
N HIS A 835 -31.43 25.05 -32.86
CA HIS A 835 -32.40 26.10 -32.56
C HIS A 835 -33.22 26.54 -33.78
N VAL A 836 -34.51 26.83 -33.54
CA VAL A 836 -35.47 27.38 -34.53
C VAL A 836 -34.99 28.71 -35.14
N VAL A 837 -34.21 29.51 -34.40
CA VAL A 837 -33.76 30.85 -34.82
C VAL A 837 -32.83 30.82 -36.05
N ASP A 838 -31.95 29.83 -36.17
CA ASP A 838 -31.02 29.74 -37.32
C ASP A 838 -31.70 29.20 -38.58
N ALA A 839 -32.75 28.38 -38.44
CA ALA A 839 -33.55 27.93 -39.57
C ALA A 839 -34.35 29.08 -40.19
N LEU A 840 -34.80 30.05 -39.38
CA LEU A 840 -35.44 31.28 -39.85
C LEU A 840 -34.45 32.24 -40.49
N ARG A 841 -33.24 32.42 -39.91
CA ARG A 841 -32.21 33.31 -40.48
C ARG A 841 -31.78 32.90 -41.89
N ARG A 842 -31.62 31.60 -42.18
CA ARG A 842 -31.24 31.06 -43.50
C ARG A 842 -32.32 31.11 -44.58
N ARG A 843 -33.48 31.71 -44.29
CA ARG A 843 -34.55 31.98 -45.28
C ARG A 843 -34.76 33.48 -45.54
N VAL A 844 -34.00 34.36 -44.87
CA VAL A 844 -34.19 35.82 -44.93
C VAL A 844 -32.88 36.57 -45.26
N PHE A 845 -31.73 35.88 -45.28
CA PHE A 845 -30.44 36.36 -45.78
C PHE A 845 -29.73 35.28 -46.60
#